data_AF-A0A929D354-F1
#
_entry.id   AF-A0A929D354-F1
#
_cell.length_a   1.000
_cell.length_b   1.000
_cell.length_c   1.000
_cell.angle_alpha   90.00
_cell.angle_beta   90.00
_cell.angle_gamma   90.00
#
_symmetry.space_group_name_H-M   'P 1'
#
loop_
_entity.id
_entity.type
_entity.pdbx_description
1 polymer ?
#
loop_
_entity_poly.entity_id
_entity_poly.type
_entity_poly.pdbx_seq_one_letter_code
_entity_poly.pdbx_strand_id
1 'polypeptide(L)'
;MILSCALFFAPFLVIPALFNVADFCAKLCPRRFYLYFPGMGIGDLTIQMKVSIAGVFLLFGILMVTFFFGRLWCSFICPVGGFPELVSRLLNDRIKIEYRALPQVAIRYGYFGFFLVMMPMLGISACVLCNFVTVPRIFEAMAGKERGIAFFFSSVGVVNLALIILLGFFASKGRAYCAFLCPVGAIDGLVNRLSASFRFTRHIRVERDRCVGCTACVQACMCGAIEMVGKKTVIDQLSCMSCHECVDVCNRGAIEYLAIPPETRRHRKKRDEVLPPLPEWTTISRPAPGSGIKGVRWQRVILGVVTGMVVLFIVATQVGATVRKMDPDGCFACHAFKGLDYIDKDGLPRSATIDESHYYASLHGSVPCRDCHRKIKEYPHDVKKVVVDCADSCHIKEPSKGEKYSHKTVVKEFKGSAHGSGWTKGLTGGNRLKELKRSQAPSCRRCHANTLYIEAEMMPRFKEMFVNCDRECGTCHQGKAWRGQFGGHILRRLLGGRWTKELGNRLCNDCHGDVEKMRLVEIEDKEGKKLKAGPRFILATKSYDMTLHSKMVMIENELGASCINCHAPTGFRHDIRRTDDPRSSTHKDRLASTCGAKKCHPYASSPFNAGFTGTDMHTLDLVSSDVAIAPIDGARFSSNWVRWGAVLLFLSLIMAIGSLFWILLAGKKGKIWPALGGNSFQKRMLKREPKKRSKQRVKKKTDD
;
A
#
# COMPACT_ATOMS: atom_id res chain seq x y z
N MET A 1 27.18 -15.62 20.69
CA MET A 1 25.70 -15.61 20.53
C MET A 1 25.23 -14.28 19.94
N ILE A 2 25.45 -13.14 20.60
CA ILE A 2 25.08 -11.81 20.07
C ILE A 2 25.63 -11.59 18.64
N LEU A 3 26.91 -11.90 18.41
CA LEU A 3 27.52 -11.82 17.07
C LEU A 3 26.84 -12.74 16.04
N SER A 4 26.46 -13.96 16.43
CA SER A 4 25.75 -14.90 15.55
C SER A 4 24.35 -14.38 15.20
N CYS A 5 23.65 -13.76 16.14
CA CYS A 5 22.38 -13.08 15.88
C CYS A 5 22.58 -11.90 14.92
N ALA A 6 23.60 -11.08 15.15
CA ALA A 6 23.90 -9.93 14.31
C ALA A 6 24.20 -10.35 12.86
N LEU A 7 25.01 -11.41 12.68
CA LEU A 7 25.29 -11.99 11.35
C LEU A 7 24.04 -12.59 10.70
N PHE A 8 23.17 -13.26 11.46
CA PHE A 8 21.93 -13.85 10.94
C PHE A 8 20.91 -12.80 10.49
N PHE A 9 20.79 -11.67 11.20
CA PHE A 9 19.84 -10.61 10.87
C PHE A 9 20.36 -9.60 9.84
N ALA A 10 21.67 -9.54 9.61
CA ALA A 10 22.28 -8.58 8.68
C ALA A 10 21.68 -8.61 7.25
N PRO A 11 21.45 -9.78 6.61
CA PRO A 11 20.77 -9.82 5.31
C PRO A 11 19.37 -9.18 5.34
N PHE A 12 18.61 -9.41 6.41
CA PHE A 12 17.25 -8.88 6.54
C PHE A 12 17.23 -7.37 6.81
N LEU A 13 18.34 -6.78 7.22
CA LEU A 13 18.49 -5.34 7.42
C LEU A 13 18.94 -4.63 6.14
N VAL A 14 19.79 -5.29 5.33
CA VAL A 14 20.41 -4.70 4.14
C VAL A 14 19.62 -4.96 2.85
N ILE A 15 19.02 -6.14 2.67
CA ILE A 15 18.29 -6.51 1.45
C ILE A 15 17.17 -5.51 1.12
N PRO A 16 16.32 -5.05 2.06
CA PRO A 16 15.34 -4.01 1.76
C PRO A 16 15.95 -2.72 1.19
N ALA A 17 17.06 -2.27 1.76
CA ALA A 17 17.78 -1.08 1.30
C ALA A 17 18.31 -1.25 -0.15
N LEU A 18 18.77 -2.46 -0.53
CA LEU A 18 19.21 -2.76 -1.90
C LEU A 18 18.09 -2.64 -2.94
N PHE A 19 16.83 -2.89 -2.54
CA PHE A 19 15.66 -2.79 -3.43
C PHE A 19 14.92 -1.44 -3.33
N ASN A 20 15.52 -0.45 -2.66
CA ASN A 20 14.94 0.85 -2.33
C ASN A 20 13.56 0.73 -1.64
N VAL A 21 13.47 -0.17 -0.65
CA VAL A 21 12.27 -0.35 0.16
C VAL A 21 12.63 -0.36 1.65
N ALA A 22 11.75 0.19 2.49
CA ALA A 22 11.99 0.26 3.93
C ALA A 22 11.98 -1.14 4.60
N ASP A 23 11.17 -2.06 4.08
CA ASP A 23 10.93 -3.37 4.66
C ASP A 23 10.61 -4.43 3.59
N PHE A 24 10.41 -5.68 4.03
CA PHE A 24 9.99 -6.79 3.16
C PHE A 24 8.51 -6.74 2.76
N CYS A 25 7.78 -5.65 2.99
CA CYS A 25 6.34 -5.56 2.71
C CYS A 25 6.00 -4.80 1.41
N ALA A 26 7.01 -4.34 0.67
CA ALA A 26 6.88 -3.71 -0.65
C ALA A 26 7.34 -4.65 -1.78
N LYS A 27 8.34 -4.25 -2.58
CA LYS A 27 8.85 -5.01 -3.75
C LYS A 27 9.30 -6.44 -3.40
N LEU A 28 9.72 -6.64 -2.16
CA LEU A 28 10.22 -7.91 -1.63
C LEU A 28 9.15 -8.79 -0.96
N CYS A 29 7.87 -8.38 -0.99
CA CYS A 29 6.82 -9.09 -0.28
C CYS A 29 6.48 -10.42 -0.95
N PRO A 30 6.70 -11.59 -0.31
CA PRO A 30 6.41 -12.89 -0.90
C PRO A 30 4.91 -13.21 -0.97
N ARG A 31 4.03 -12.27 -0.59
CA ARG A 31 2.60 -12.54 -0.33
C ARG A 31 1.65 -11.84 -1.29
N ARG A 32 2.10 -10.81 -2.01
CA ARG A 32 1.25 -9.96 -2.83
C ARG A 32 0.65 -10.65 -4.07
N PHE A 33 1.17 -11.80 -4.49
CA PHE A 33 0.70 -12.46 -5.71
C PHE A 33 -0.47 -13.42 -5.53
N TYR A 34 -0.88 -13.74 -4.29
CA TYR A 34 -1.97 -14.68 -4.03
C TYR A 34 -3.13 -14.06 -3.23
N LEU A 35 -3.14 -12.73 -3.09
CA LEU A 35 -4.25 -11.99 -2.47
C LEU A 35 -5.23 -11.55 -3.55
N TYR A 36 -6.45 -12.06 -3.48
CA TYR A 36 -7.52 -11.75 -4.43
C TYR A 36 -8.67 -11.05 -3.70
N PHE A 37 -8.98 -9.81 -4.08
CA PHE A 37 -10.08 -9.04 -3.52
C PHE A 37 -11.31 -9.09 -4.44
N PRO A 38 -12.54 -9.01 -3.89
CA PRO A 38 -13.75 -8.93 -4.70
C PRO A 38 -13.68 -7.78 -5.71
N GLY A 39 -13.95 -8.08 -6.99
CA GLY A 39 -13.89 -7.10 -8.09
C GLY A 39 -12.53 -6.99 -8.80
N MET A 40 -11.49 -7.70 -8.36
CA MET A 40 -10.21 -7.74 -9.07
C MET A 40 -10.29 -8.59 -10.34
N GLY A 41 -9.81 -8.04 -11.46
CA GLY A 41 -9.53 -8.80 -12.67
C GLY A 41 -8.16 -9.47 -12.65
N ILE A 42 -7.89 -10.29 -13.68
CA ILE A 42 -6.55 -10.86 -13.92
C ILE A 42 -5.51 -9.74 -14.14
N GLY A 43 -5.93 -8.62 -14.75
CA GLY A 43 -5.09 -7.42 -14.91
C GLY A 43 -4.57 -6.87 -13.59
N ASP A 44 -5.43 -6.71 -12.58
CA ASP A 44 -5.04 -6.21 -11.25
C ASP A 44 -4.06 -7.16 -10.54
N LEU A 45 -4.27 -8.47 -10.70
CA LEU A 45 -3.37 -9.49 -10.17
C LEU A 45 -1.97 -9.37 -10.80
N THR A 46 -1.90 -9.19 -12.13
CA THR A 46 -0.60 -9.00 -12.81
C THR A 46 0.11 -7.73 -12.37
N ILE A 47 -0.62 -6.64 -12.08
CA ILE A 47 -0.04 -5.41 -11.53
C ILE A 47 0.53 -5.67 -10.13
N GLN A 48 -0.20 -6.38 -9.26
CA GLN A 48 0.32 -6.74 -7.94
C GLN A 48 1.57 -7.63 -8.01
N MET A 49 1.62 -8.58 -8.95
CA MET A 49 2.80 -9.41 -9.21
C MET A 49 3.98 -8.57 -9.70
N LYS A 50 3.77 -7.64 -10.64
CA LYS A 50 4.82 -6.72 -11.13
C LYS A 50 5.38 -5.85 -10.01
N VAL A 51 4.53 -5.29 -9.16
CA VAL A 51 4.95 -4.46 -8.02
C VAL A 51 5.76 -5.27 -6.99
N SER A 52 5.53 -6.57 -6.89
CA SER A 52 6.17 -7.46 -5.90
C SER A 52 7.10 -8.51 -6.50
N ILE A 53 7.63 -8.26 -7.71
CA ILE A 53 8.33 -9.27 -8.50
C ILE A 53 9.51 -9.93 -7.77
N ALA A 54 10.28 -9.16 -6.99
CA ALA A 54 11.37 -9.70 -6.18
C ALA A 54 10.86 -10.63 -5.06
N GLY A 55 9.73 -10.29 -4.44
CA GLY A 55 9.04 -11.14 -3.48
C GLY A 55 8.48 -12.43 -4.09
N VAL A 56 7.96 -12.36 -5.33
CA VAL A 56 7.51 -13.54 -6.09
C VAL A 56 8.67 -14.49 -6.33
N PHE A 57 9.81 -13.98 -6.81
CA PHE A 57 11.01 -14.79 -7.00
C PHE A 57 11.56 -15.36 -5.69
N LEU A 58 11.49 -14.59 -4.60
CA LEU A 58 11.86 -15.07 -3.27
C LEU A 58 10.98 -16.26 -2.85
N LEU A 59 9.65 -16.15 -2.96
CA LEU A 59 8.76 -17.27 -2.59
C LEU A 59 8.97 -18.45 -3.53
N PHE A 60 9.08 -18.22 -4.85
CA PHE A 60 9.38 -19.30 -5.80
C PHE A 60 10.69 -20.02 -5.43
N GLY A 61 11.75 -19.29 -5.10
CA GLY A 61 13.00 -19.86 -4.62
C GLY A 61 12.84 -20.68 -3.34
N ILE A 62 12.06 -20.19 -2.37
CA ILE A 62 11.73 -20.94 -1.14
C ILE A 62 11.02 -22.25 -1.48
N LEU A 63 9.98 -22.20 -2.32
CA LEU A 63 9.22 -23.39 -2.71
C LEU A 63 10.06 -24.38 -3.53
N MET A 64 10.97 -23.88 -4.38
CA MET A 64 11.93 -24.72 -5.11
C MET A 64 12.89 -25.44 -4.16
N VAL A 65 13.47 -24.73 -3.19
CA VAL A 65 14.30 -25.36 -2.16
C VAL A 65 13.50 -26.41 -1.40
N THR A 66 12.25 -26.10 -1.03
CA THR A 66 11.38 -27.06 -0.35
C THR A 66 11.06 -28.28 -1.19
N PHE A 67 10.84 -28.09 -2.49
CA PHE A 67 10.55 -29.18 -3.40
C PHE A 67 11.73 -30.17 -3.51
N PHE A 68 12.97 -29.70 -3.58
CA PHE A 68 14.12 -30.59 -3.75
C PHE A 68 14.71 -31.10 -2.43
N PHE A 69 14.63 -30.30 -1.37
CA PHE A 69 15.40 -30.51 -0.15
C PHE A 69 14.55 -30.52 1.13
N GLY A 70 13.23 -30.41 1.00
CA GLY A 70 12.34 -30.16 2.12
C GLY A 70 12.52 -28.76 2.70
N ARG A 71 11.81 -28.47 3.80
CA ARG A 71 11.56 -27.11 4.33
C ARG A 71 12.78 -26.42 5.01
N LEU A 72 13.95 -26.47 4.38
CA LEU A 72 15.22 -25.92 4.88
C LEU A 72 15.16 -24.41 5.12
N TRP A 73 14.43 -23.67 4.29
CA TRP A 73 14.24 -22.24 4.51
C TRP A 73 13.53 -21.96 5.84
N CYS A 74 12.40 -22.64 6.08
CA CYS A 74 11.64 -22.47 7.31
C CYS A 74 12.42 -22.92 8.55
N SER A 75 13.26 -23.96 8.45
CA SER A 75 14.06 -24.43 9.59
C SER A 75 15.30 -23.59 9.86
N PHE A 76 16.11 -23.24 8.86
CA PHE A 76 17.43 -22.64 9.08
C PHE A 76 17.52 -21.14 8.77
N ILE A 77 16.69 -20.60 7.87
CA ILE A 77 16.89 -19.26 7.31
C ILE A 77 15.81 -18.26 7.75
N CYS A 78 14.57 -18.71 7.92
CA CYS A 78 13.44 -17.82 8.19
C CYS A 78 13.57 -17.10 9.56
N PRO A 79 13.60 -15.76 9.60
CA PRO A 79 13.82 -15.00 10.84
C PRO A 79 12.61 -15.04 11.77
N VAL A 80 11.39 -15.20 11.21
CA VAL A 80 10.14 -15.31 11.99
C VAL A 80 10.12 -16.57 12.86
N GLY A 81 10.75 -17.65 12.41
CA GLY A 81 10.84 -18.90 13.17
C GLY A 81 12.16 -19.05 13.94
N GLY A 82 13.28 -18.63 13.36
CA GLY A 82 14.59 -18.73 13.99
C GLY A 82 14.75 -17.83 15.21
N PHE A 83 14.22 -16.61 15.16
CA PHE A 83 14.31 -15.67 16.28
C PHE A 83 13.58 -16.18 17.53
N PRO A 84 12.31 -16.58 17.47
CA PRO A 84 11.62 -17.03 18.67
C PRO A 84 12.09 -18.41 19.14
N GLU A 85 12.59 -19.28 18.25
CA GLU A 85 13.28 -20.52 18.65
C GLU A 85 14.49 -20.21 19.54
N LEU A 86 15.34 -19.26 19.12
CA LEU A 86 16.53 -18.91 19.88
C LEU A 86 16.16 -18.37 21.26
N VAL A 87 15.21 -17.43 21.32
CA VAL A 87 14.74 -16.86 22.59
C VAL A 87 14.11 -17.93 23.47
N SER A 88 13.23 -18.79 22.92
CA SER A 88 12.63 -19.91 23.64
C SER A 88 13.69 -20.85 24.23
N ARG A 89 14.79 -21.13 23.51
CA ARG A 89 15.90 -21.96 24.04
C ARG A 89 16.66 -21.30 25.19
N LEU A 90 16.67 -19.96 25.27
CA LEU A 90 17.30 -19.20 26.36
C LEU A 90 16.41 -19.11 27.60
N LEU A 91 15.09 -19.17 27.42
CA LEU A 91 14.12 -19.14 28.53
C LEU A 91 14.08 -20.47 29.29
N ASN A 92 13.71 -20.41 30.57
CA ASN A 92 13.58 -21.58 31.44
C ASN A 92 12.45 -22.49 30.94
N ASP A 93 12.61 -23.82 31.02
CA ASP A 93 11.59 -24.77 30.55
C ASP A 93 10.27 -24.69 31.34
N ARG A 94 10.27 -24.19 32.59
CA ARG A 94 9.06 -24.06 33.43
C ARG A 94 8.03 -23.03 32.94
N ILE A 95 8.47 -22.01 32.21
CA ILE A 95 7.58 -20.95 31.70
C ILE A 95 7.09 -21.22 30.28
N LYS A 96 7.47 -22.39 29.71
CA LYS A 96 7.14 -22.75 28.33
C LYS A 96 5.82 -23.51 28.28
N ILE A 97 5.01 -23.17 27.29
CA ILE A 97 3.71 -23.78 27.00
C ILE A 97 3.92 -24.85 25.92
N GLU A 98 3.41 -26.06 26.18
CA GLU A 98 3.50 -27.18 25.25
C GLU A 98 2.30 -27.19 24.28
N TYR A 99 2.52 -26.72 23.06
CA TYR A 99 1.48 -26.64 22.04
C TYR A 99 1.37 -27.88 21.15
N ARG A 100 2.29 -28.86 21.25
CA ARG A 100 2.32 -30.01 20.32
C ARG A 100 1.09 -30.93 20.40
N ALA A 101 0.33 -30.86 21.49
CA ALA A 101 -0.92 -31.61 21.68
C ALA A 101 -2.11 -31.07 20.86
N LEU A 102 -2.04 -29.83 20.38
CA LEU A 102 -3.13 -29.21 19.62
C LEU A 102 -3.15 -29.70 18.15
N PRO A 103 -4.31 -29.66 17.46
CA PRO A 103 -4.44 -30.09 16.06
C PRO A 103 -3.81 -29.07 15.09
N GLN A 104 -2.48 -29.08 15.00
CA GLN A 104 -1.70 -28.07 14.28
C GLN A 104 -2.07 -27.95 12.79
N VAL A 105 -2.26 -29.08 12.12
CA VAL A 105 -2.60 -29.13 10.70
C VAL A 105 -3.96 -28.47 10.45
N ALA A 106 -5.00 -28.85 11.19
CA ALA A 106 -6.35 -28.31 11.02
C ALA A 106 -6.39 -26.80 11.27
N ILE A 107 -5.75 -26.34 12.35
CA ILE A 107 -5.65 -24.90 12.67
C ILE A 107 -4.89 -24.16 11.57
N ARG A 108 -3.76 -24.71 11.08
CA ARG A 108 -2.95 -24.09 10.02
C ARG A 108 -3.72 -23.88 8.74
N TYR A 109 -4.39 -24.92 8.24
CA TYR A 109 -5.13 -24.82 6.99
C TYR A 109 -6.46 -24.08 7.14
N GLY A 110 -7.10 -24.14 8.31
CA GLY A 110 -8.26 -23.30 8.63
C GLY A 110 -7.91 -21.82 8.65
N TYR A 111 -6.81 -21.45 9.35
CA TYR A 111 -6.29 -20.09 9.33
C TYR A 111 -5.86 -19.67 7.93
N PHE A 112 -5.20 -20.55 7.16
CA PHE A 112 -4.80 -20.25 5.79
C PHE A 112 -6.00 -20.01 4.87
N GLY A 113 -7.06 -20.80 4.98
CA GLY A 113 -8.32 -20.57 4.25
C GLY A 113 -9.00 -19.25 4.63
N PHE A 114 -9.08 -18.96 5.93
CA PHE A 114 -9.56 -17.66 6.42
C PHE A 114 -8.72 -16.49 5.89
N PHE A 115 -7.40 -16.66 5.89
CA PHE A 115 -6.42 -15.68 5.41
C PHE A 115 -6.55 -15.40 3.91
N LEU A 116 -6.85 -16.42 3.10
CA LEU A 116 -6.97 -16.30 1.64
C LEU A 116 -8.35 -15.84 1.18
N VAL A 117 -9.42 -16.28 1.85
CA VAL A 117 -10.79 -16.11 1.37
C VAL A 117 -11.51 -15.04 2.20
N MET A 118 -11.74 -15.31 3.49
CA MET A 118 -12.59 -14.48 4.34
C MET A 118 -12.03 -13.06 4.52
N MET A 119 -10.72 -12.92 4.74
CA MET A 119 -10.08 -11.60 4.95
C MET A 119 -10.29 -10.67 3.73
N PRO A 120 -9.93 -11.07 2.49
CA PRO A 120 -10.24 -10.25 1.31
C PRO A 120 -11.73 -10.01 1.07
N MET A 121 -12.62 -10.98 1.35
CA MET A 121 -14.07 -10.78 1.20
C MET A 121 -14.61 -9.70 2.15
N LEU A 122 -14.01 -9.55 3.32
CA LEU A 122 -14.34 -8.49 4.29
C LEU A 122 -13.63 -7.15 3.98
N GLY A 123 -12.91 -7.05 2.86
CA GLY A 123 -12.10 -5.87 2.52
C GLY A 123 -10.89 -5.66 3.44
N ILE A 124 -10.54 -6.66 4.26
CA ILE A 124 -9.42 -6.59 5.21
C ILE A 124 -8.17 -7.13 4.53
N SER A 125 -7.10 -6.34 4.53
CA SER A 125 -5.81 -6.82 4.03
C SER A 125 -5.28 -7.93 4.91
N ALA A 126 -4.99 -9.09 4.31
CA ALA A 126 -4.34 -10.20 5.00
C ALA A 126 -2.94 -9.83 5.58
N CYS A 127 -2.40 -8.67 5.20
CA CYS A 127 -1.19 -8.10 5.81
C CYS A 127 -1.33 -7.80 7.30
N VAL A 128 -2.55 -7.55 7.80
CA VAL A 128 -2.81 -7.19 9.21
C VAL A 128 -2.33 -8.27 10.18
N LEU A 129 -2.51 -9.55 9.86
CA LEU A 129 -2.21 -10.66 10.78
C LEU A 129 -0.88 -11.38 10.46
N CYS A 130 0.01 -10.73 9.70
CA CYS A 130 1.25 -11.38 9.29
C CYS A 130 2.46 -10.93 10.09
N ASN A 131 3.06 -11.86 10.83
CA ASN A 131 4.25 -11.61 11.64
C ASN A 131 5.55 -11.40 10.85
N PHE A 132 5.51 -11.48 9.52
CA PHE A 132 6.66 -11.14 8.68
C PHE A 132 6.95 -9.63 8.69
N VAL A 133 5.97 -8.78 9.04
CA VAL A 133 6.19 -7.33 9.23
C VAL A 133 6.76 -7.00 10.60
N THR A 134 6.42 -7.79 11.62
CA THR A 134 6.74 -7.50 13.02
C THR A 134 8.24 -7.47 13.26
N VAL A 135 8.99 -8.48 12.77
CA VAL A 135 10.44 -8.56 13.00
C VAL A 135 11.19 -7.34 12.42
N PRO A 136 11.00 -6.95 11.13
CA PRO A 136 11.55 -5.70 10.62
C PRO A 136 11.13 -4.46 11.43
N ARG A 137 9.87 -4.38 11.87
CA ARG A 137 9.39 -3.25 12.67
C ARG A 137 10.03 -3.15 14.04
N ILE A 138 10.40 -4.27 14.67
CA ILE A 138 11.20 -4.26 15.92
C ILE A 138 12.53 -3.54 15.65
N PHE A 139 13.24 -3.87 14.58
CA PHE A 139 14.50 -3.22 14.23
C PHE A 139 14.33 -1.74 13.87
N GLU A 140 13.26 -1.37 13.16
CA GLU A 140 12.95 0.04 12.88
C GLU A 140 12.66 0.84 14.16
N ALA A 141 11.88 0.27 15.08
CA ALA A 141 11.58 0.89 16.37
C ALA A 141 12.86 1.05 17.22
N MET A 142 13.71 0.02 17.28
CA MET A 142 15.02 0.09 17.96
C MET A 142 15.97 1.10 17.33
N ALA A 143 15.86 1.32 16.01
CA ALA A 143 16.61 2.34 15.29
C ALA A 143 16.00 3.76 15.44
N GLY A 144 15.00 3.94 16.31
CA GLY A 144 14.38 5.23 16.58
C GLY A 144 13.45 5.74 15.46
N LYS A 145 13.06 4.89 14.50
CA LYS A 145 12.17 5.31 13.42
C LYS A 145 10.72 5.33 13.88
N GLU A 146 10.07 6.48 13.73
CA GLU A 146 8.67 6.71 14.13
C GLU A 146 7.70 5.66 13.57
N ARG A 147 7.92 5.22 12.32
CA ARG A 147 7.09 4.19 11.65
C ARG A 147 7.11 2.83 12.37
N GLY A 148 8.24 2.46 12.96
CA GLY A 148 8.39 1.24 13.75
C GLY A 148 7.71 1.38 15.11
N ILE A 149 7.89 2.54 15.76
CA ILE A 149 7.29 2.85 17.05
C ILE A 149 5.75 2.87 16.93
N ALA A 150 5.21 3.63 15.97
CA ALA A 150 3.78 3.73 15.71
C ALA A 150 3.13 2.37 15.42
N PHE A 151 3.86 1.44 14.77
CA PHE A 151 3.36 0.09 14.55
C PHE A 151 3.06 -0.62 15.87
N PHE A 152 3.94 -0.58 16.87
CA PHE A 152 3.72 -1.27 18.15
C PHE A 152 2.68 -0.61 19.05
N PHE A 153 2.38 0.67 18.86
CA PHE A 153 1.25 1.34 19.51
C PHE A 153 -0.10 1.09 18.81
N SER A 154 -0.10 0.52 17.60
CA SER A 154 -1.32 0.14 16.91
C SER A 154 -1.87 -1.20 17.43
N SER A 155 -3.19 -1.38 17.36
CA SER A 155 -3.85 -2.66 17.68
C SER A 155 -3.25 -3.84 16.90
N VAL A 156 -2.88 -3.59 15.64
CA VAL A 156 -2.25 -4.57 14.75
C VAL A 156 -0.86 -4.99 15.23
N GLY A 157 -0.03 -4.03 15.64
CA GLY A 157 1.31 -4.32 16.14
C GLY A 157 1.29 -5.02 17.50
N VAL A 158 0.37 -4.63 18.39
CA VAL A 158 0.17 -5.29 19.69
C VAL A 158 -0.21 -6.76 19.50
N VAL A 159 -1.21 -7.05 18.64
CA VAL A 159 -1.65 -8.42 18.35
C VAL A 159 -0.51 -9.25 17.75
N ASN A 160 0.18 -8.72 16.75
CA ASN A 160 1.27 -9.44 16.09
C ASN A 160 2.46 -9.69 17.03
N LEU A 161 2.81 -8.71 17.88
CA LEU A 161 3.83 -8.86 18.91
C LEU A 161 3.43 -9.92 19.94
N ALA A 162 2.19 -9.89 20.42
CA ALA A 162 1.65 -10.91 21.32
C ALA A 162 1.71 -12.31 20.70
N LEU A 163 1.38 -12.46 19.41
CA LEU A 163 1.49 -13.74 18.71
C LEU A 163 2.93 -14.25 18.65
N ILE A 164 3.93 -13.40 18.41
CA ILE A 164 5.35 -13.80 18.44
C ILE A 164 5.79 -14.21 19.86
N ILE A 165 5.35 -13.47 20.87
CA ILE A 165 5.74 -13.74 22.26
C ILE A 165 5.11 -15.06 22.73
N LEU A 166 3.79 -15.24 22.56
CA LEU A 166 3.05 -16.40 23.06
C LEU A 166 3.32 -17.67 22.26
N LEU A 167 3.34 -17.59 20.93
CA LEU A 167 3.54 -18.74 20.02
C LEU A 167 5.00 -18.90 19.57
N GLY A 168 5.90 -18.08 20.11
CA GLY A 168 7.32 -18.12 19.82
C GLY A 168 8.13 -18.20 21.10
N PHE A 169 8.30 -17.10 21.84
CA PHE A 169 9.19 -17.07 23.02
C PHE A 169 8.77 -18.07 24.10
N PHE A 170 7.49 -18.07 24.48
CA PHE A 170 6.96 -18.99 25.49
C PHE A 170 6.51 -20.33 24.92
N ALA A 171 6.60 -20.56 23.60
CA ALA A 171 6.29 -21.86 23.03
C ALA A 171 7.42 -22.86 23.28
N SER A 172 7.09 -24.09 23.66
CA SER A 172 8.02 -25.23 23.67
C SER A 172 8.73 -25.32 22.31
N LYS A 173 10.08 -25.22 22.32
CA LYS A 173 10.96 -25.19 21.14
C LYS A 173 10.77 -24.00 20.17
N GLY A 174 9.90 -23.05 20.49
CA GLY A 174 9.74 -21.74 19.84
C GLY A 174 9.25 -21.71 18.39
N ARG A 175 8.59 -22.77 17.92
CA ARG A 175 8.10 -22.89 16.53
C ARG A 175 6.58 -22.94 16.38
N ALA A 176 5.81 -22.62 17.43
CA ALA A 176 4.35 -22.75 17.39
C ALA A 176 3.70 -21.82 16.36
N TYR A 177 4.15 -20.56 16.20
CA TYR A 177 3.61 -19.68 15.14
C TYR A 177 3.75 -20.29 13.74
N CYS A 178 4.92 -20.87 13.45
CA CYS A 178 5.17 -21.55 12.17
C CYS A 178 4.32 -22.81 12.00
N ALA A 179 3.93 -23.44 13.11
CA ALA A 179 3.09 -24.63 13.12
C ALA A 179 1.60 -24.33 12.94
N PHE A 180 1.11 -23.18 13.42
CA PHE A 180 -0.33 -22.86 13.44
C PHE A 180 -0.77 -21.74 12.51
N LEU A 181 0.00 -20.65 12.36
CA LEU A 181 -0.54 -19.40 11.81
C LEU A 181 0.29 -18.82 10.66
N CYS A 182 1.34 -19.50 10.20
CA CYS A 182 2.19 -19.01 9.12
C CYS A 182 1.62 -19.40 7.74
N PRO A 183 1.16 -18.44 6.90
CA PRO A 183 0.61 -18.75 5.58
C PRO A 183 1.66 -19.34 4.62
N VAL A 184 2.87 -18.78 4.64
CA VAL A 184 4.01 -19.33 3.88
C VAL A 184 4.29 -20.76 4.33
N GLY A 185 4.23 -21.03 5.63
CA GLY A 185 4.42 -22.36 6.19
C GLY A 185 3.30 -23.37 5.85
N ALA A 186 2.10 -22.89 5.48
CA ALA A 186 1.02 -23.73 4.97
C ALA A 186 1.31 -24.19 3.54
N ILE A 187 1.66 -23.25 2.65
CA ILE A 187 2.04 -23.55 1.26
C ILE A 187 3.27 -24.47 1.24
N ASP A 188 4.29 -24.12 2.03
CA ASP A 188 5.54 -24.87 2.14
C ASP A 188 5.34 -26.28 2.70
N GLY A 189 4.37 -26.46 3.61
CA GLY A 189 3.95 -27.78 4.10
C GLY A 189 3.34 -28.66 3.02
N LEU A 190 2.47 -28.09 2.18
CA LEU A 190 1.87 -28.80 1.04
C LEU A 190 2.96 -29.23 0.04
N VAL A 191 3.85 -28.31 -0.32
CA VAL A 191 4.97 -28.61 -1.23
C VAL A 191 5.87 -29.68 -0.63
N ASN A 192 6.18 -29.65 0.67
CA ASN A 192 7.01 -30.69 1.31
C ASN A 192 6.34 -32.07 1.31
N ARG A 193 5.02 -32.15 1.55
CA ARG A 193 4.29 -33.42 1.47
C ARG A 193 4.25 -33.95 0.05
N LEU A 194 3.99 -33.08 -0.93
CA LEU A 194 3.96 -33.44 -2.34
C LEU A 194 5.33 -33.91 -2.83
N SER A 195 6.38 -33.14 -2.54
CA SER A 195 7.75 -33.46 -2.93
C SER A 195 8.28 -34.74 -2.29
N ALA A 196 7.88 -35.06 -1.05
CA ALA A 196 8.31 -36.28 -0.37
C ALA A 196 7.89 -37.59 -1.07
N SER A 197 6.86 -37.54 -1.92
CA SER A 197 6.44 -38.68 -2.75
C SER A 197 7.38 -38.95 -3.93
N PHE A 198 8.18 -37.97 -4.36
CA PHE A 198 9.15 -38.16 -5.44
C PHE A 198 10.43 -38.83 -4.94
N ARG A 199 11.09 -39.61 -5.81
CA ARG A 199 12.27 -40.44 -5.48
C ARG A 199 13.61 -39.72 -5.61
N PHE A 200 13.64 -38.56 -6.27
CA PHE A 200 14.84 -37.75 -6.48
C PHE A 200 14.97 -36.58 -5.48
N THR A 201 13.93 -36.33 -4.70
CA THR A 201 13.85 -35.25 -3.70
C THR A 201 14.28 -35.75 -2.32
N ARG A 202 15.04 -34.93 -1.59
CA ARG A 202 15.61 -35.30 -0.28
C ARG A 202 14.72 -34.84 0.85
N HIS A 203 14.31 -35.79 1.68
CA HIS A 203 13.47 -35.54 2.85
C HIS A 203 13.95 -36.37 4.04
N ILE A 204 13.48 -36.03 5.24
CA ILE A 204 13.68 -36.89 6.41
C ILE A 204 12.79 -38.12 6.25
N ARG A 205 13.42 -39.30 6.17
CA ARG A 205 12.76 -40.59 5.97
C ARG A 205 13.18 -41.57 7.09
N VAL A 206 12.34 -42.56 7.35
CA VAL A 206 12.57 -43.59 8.37
C VAL A 206 12.79 -44.95 7.70
N GLU A 207 13.85 -45.64 8.11
CA GLU A 207 14.04 -47.06 7.84
C GLU A 207 13.37 -47.88 8.91
N ARG A 208 12.28 -48.56 8.54
CA ARG A 208 11.46 -49.32 9.48
C ARG A 208 12.25 -50.44 10.14
N ASP A 209 13.16 -51.09 9.43
CA ASP A 209 13.93 -52.23 9.96
C ASP A 209 14.96 -51.82 11.02
N ARG A 210 15.57 -50.64 10.85
CA ARG A 210 16.51 -50.09 11.84
C ARG A 210 15.82 -49.47 13.05
N CYS A 211 14.53 -49.15 12.95
CA CYS A 211 13.77 -48.52 14.02
C CYS A 211 13.39 -49.53 15.13
N VAL A 212 13.83 -49.24 16.36
CA VAL A 212 13.50 -50.04 17.56
C VAL A 212 12.41 -49.41 18.43
N GLY A 213 11.80 -48.32 17.99
CA GLY A 213 10.69 -47.69 18.72
C GLY A 213 11.05 -46.98 20.03
N CYS A 214 12.30 -46.55 20.23
CA CYS A 214 12.75 -45.93 21.49
C CYS A 214 12.16 -44.53 21.79
N THR A 215 11.37 -43.94 20.88
CA THR A 215 10.70 -42.63 20.99
C THR A 215 11.57 -41.37 21.18
N ALA A 216 12.90 -41.51 21.24
CA ALA A 216 13.82 -40.36 21.34
C ALA A 216 13.59 -39.29 20.26
N CYS A 217 13.25 -39.71 19.05
CA CYS A 217 12.91 -38.80 17.94
C CYS A 217 11.62 -38.00 18.17
N VAL A 218 10.61 -38.59 18.83
CA VAL A 218 9.32 -37.95 19.15
C VAL A 218 9.55 -36.81 20.13
N GLN A 219 10.34 -37.07 21.18
CA GLN A 219 10.69 -36.07 22.18
C GLN A 219 11.52 -34.92 21.60
N ALA A 220 12.43 -35.24 20.68
CA ALA A 220 13.28 -34.26 20.01
C ALA A 220 12.55 -33.41 18.94
N CYS A 221 11.42 -33.90 18.39
CA CYS A 221 10.73 -33.22 17.29
C CYS A 221 10.17 -31.85 17.72
N MET A 222 10.65 -30.79 17.07
CA MET A 222 10.28 -29.39 17.37
C MET A 222 8.85 -29.04 16.96
N CYS A 223 8.34 -29.70 15.92
CA CYS A 223 7.00 -29.44 15.35
C CYS A 223 5.98 -30.53 15.73
N GLY A 224 6.36 -31.58 16.48
CA GLY A 224 5.44 -32.67 16.81
C GLY A 224 4.97 -33.47 15.59
N ALA A 225 5.75 -33.49 14.51
CA ALA A 225 5.45 -34.15 13.24
C ALA A 225 5.67 -35.68 13.24
N ILE A 226 6.04 -36.27 14.38
CA ILE A 226 6.43 -37.68 14.49
C ILE A 226 5.42 -38.42 15.35
N GLU A 227 4.95 -39.56 14.86
CA GLU A 227 4.01 -40.46 15.52
C GLU A 227 4.56 -41.88 15.59
N MET A 228 4.12 -42.64 16.59
CA MET A 228 4.47 -44.05 16.76
C MET A 228 3.29 -44.92 16.33
N VAL A 229 3.46 -45.68 15.25
CA VAL A 229 2.46 -46.63 14.73
C VAL A 229 3.09 -48.02 14.72
N GLY A 230 2.51 -48.97 15.46
CA GLY A 230 3.03 -50.35 15.53
C GLY A 230 4.49 -50.44 16.01
N LYS A 231 4.87 -49.67 17.04
CA LYS A 231 6.26 -49.52 17.55
C LYS A 231 7.27 -48.96 16.53
N LYS A 232 6.81 -48.49 15.37
CA LYS A 232 7.65 -47.86 14.35
C LYS A 232 7.34 -46.37 14.23
N THR A 233 8.37 -45.61 13.91
CA THR A 233 8.27 -44.16 13.74
C THR A 233 7.68 -43.82 12.38
N VAL A 234 6.68 -42.96 12.35
CA VAL A 234 6.07 -42.39 11.13
C VAL A 234 6.21 -40.87 11.19
N ILE A 235 6.61 -40.26 10.08
CA ILE A 235 6.80 -38.81 9.98
C ILE A 235 5.69 -38.22 9.10
N ASP A 236 4.92 -37.30 9.64
CA ASP A 236 4.00 -36.48 8.87
C ASP A 236 4.77 -35.39 8.12
N GLN A 237 4.89 -35.57 6.80
CA GLN A 237 5.59 -34.62 5.93
C GLN A 237 4.87 -33.27 5.82
N LEU A 238 3.57 -33.19 6.13
CA LEU A 238 2.84 -31.93 6.12
C LEU A 238 3.27 -31.02 7.29
N SER A 239 3.58 -31.62 8.44
CA SER A 239 4.01 -30.94 9.65
C SER A 239 5.53 -30.83 9.78
N CYS A 240 6.29 -31.74 9.15
CA CYS A 240 7.74 -31.80 9.24
C CYS A 240 8.41 -30.52 8.70
N MET A 241 9.23 -29.85 9.52
CA MET A 241 10.00 -28.66 9.11
C MET A 241 11.42 -28.98 8.59
N SER A 242 11.81 -30.24 8.47
CA SER A 242 13.17 -30.63 8.03
C SER A 242 14.30 -29.98 8.85
N CYS A 243 14.16 -29.90 10.18
CA CYS A 243 15.16 -29.31 11.09
C CYS A 243 16.29 -30.27 11.52
N HIS A 244 16.20 -31.54 11.14
CA HIS A 244 17.19 -32.60 11.39
C HIS A 244 17.41 -33.01 12.87
N GLU A 245 16.69 -32.42 13.83
CA GLU A 245 16.81 -32.78 15.25
C GLU A 245 16.58 -34.29 15.50
N CYS A 246 15.61 -34.89 14.80
CA CYS A 246 15.31 -36.33 14.90
C CYS A 246 16.39 -37.23 14.27
N VAL A 247 17.12 -36.73 13.25
CA VAL A 247 18.24 -37.43 12.63
C VAL A 247 19.42 -37.46 13.61
N ASP A 248 19.67 -36.34 14.30
CA ASP A 248 20.80 -36.19 15.22
C ASP A 248 20.69 -37.10 16.46
N VAL A 249 19.49 -37.23 17.03
CA VAL A 249 19.24 -38.06 18.23
C VAL A 249 19.08 -39.56 17.92
N CYS A 250 18.99 -39.95 16.64
CA CYS A 250 18.77 -41.34 16.27
C CYS A 250 20.05 -42.18 16.36
N ASN A 251 20.28 -42.83 17.51
CA ASN A 251 21.46 -43.68 17.72
C ASN A 251 21.52 -44.91 16.80
N ARG A 252 20.38 -45.36 16.26
CA ARG A 252 20.31 -46.49 15.31
C ARG A 252 20.50 -46.08 13.85
N GLY A 253 20.57 -44.78 13.55
CA GLY A 253 20.55 -44.26 12.18
C GLY A 253 19.28 -44.65 11.41
N ALA A 254 18.19 -44.97 12.11
CA ALA A 254 16.92 -45.32 11.48
C ALA A 254 16.21 -44.12 10.84
N ILE A 255 16.58 -42.89 11.22
CA ILE A 255 16.07 -41.66 10.62
C ILE A 255 17.23 -40.99 9.92
N GLU A 256 17.11 -40.80 8.60
CA GLU A 256 18.14 -40.17 7.78
C GLU A 256 17.50 -39.17 6.78
N TYR A 257 18.31 -38.22 6.32
CA TYR A 257 17.94 -37.28 5.26
C TYR A 257 18.37 -37.86 3.91
N LEU A 258 17.42 -38.45 3.17
CA LEU A 258 17.68 -39.29 2.01
C LEU A 258 16.74 -38.96 0.84
N ALA A 259 17.24 -39.17 -0.38
CA ALA A 259 16.42 -39.10 -1.60
C ALA A 259 15.51 -40.34 -1.75
N ILE A 260 16.07 -41.53 -1.48
CA ILE A 260 15.42 -42.83 -1.69
C ILE A 260 14.98 -43.41 -0.33
N PRO A 261 13.78 -44.01 -0.21
CA PRO A 261 13.42 -44.83 0.94
C PRO A 261 14.48 -45.91 1.18
N PRO A 262 14.93 -46.11 2.43
CA PRO A 262 16.12 -46.90 2.71
C PRO A 262 16.02 -48.42 2.50
N GLU A 263 14.92 -48.92 1.94
CA GLU A 263 14.67 -50.34 1.66
C GLU A 263 15.61 -50.92 0.55
N THR A 264 16.40 -50.10 -0.14
CA THR A 264 17.30 -50.53 -1.24
C THR A 264 18.80 -50.41 -0.95
N ARG A 265 19.22 -50.05 0.26
CA ARG A 265 20.65 -49.91 0.59
C ARG A 265 21.22 -51.24 1.11
N ARG A 266 22.30 -51.75 0.50
CA ARG A 266 23.09 -52.87 1.04
C ARG A 266 23.45 -52.59 2.51
N HIS A 267 22.97 -53.44 3.41
CA HIS A 267 23.12 -53.31 4.86
C HIS A 267 24.57 -53.10 5.27
N ARG A 268 24.86 -52.00 5.96
CA ARG A 268 26.12 -51.83 6.69
C ARG A 268 26.00 -52.62 8.00
N LYS A 269 26.75 -53.73 8.14
CA LYS A 269 26.80 -54.53 9.39
C LYS A 269 27.11 -53.61 10.60
N LYS A 270 26.31 -53.78 11.66
CA LYS A 270 26.47 -53.12 12.96
C LYS A 270 27.82 -53.48 13.59
N ARG A 271 28.40 -52.53 14.32
CA ARG A 271 29.49 -52.79 15.28
C ARG A 271 28.85 -53.02 16.65
N ASP A 272 29.35 -54.00 17.39
CA ASP A 272 28.87 -54.40 18.71
C ASP A 272 29.07 -53.27 19.72
N GLU A 273 28.03 -52.50 19.98
CA GLU A 273 27.95 -51.59 21.13
C GLU A 273 26.90 -52.15 22.10
N VAL A 274 27.30 -52.34 23.36
CA VAL A 274 26.43 -52.77 24.45
C VAL A 274 25.32 -51.74 24.63
N LEU A 275 24.08 -52.21 24.49
CA LEU A 275 22.87 -51.37 24.49
C LEU A 275 22.42 -51.08 25.93
N PRO A 276 21.93 -49.87 26.21
CA PRO A 276 21.14 -49.65 27.42
C PRO A 276 19.87 -50.51 27.39
N PRO A 277 19.39 -51.01 28.55
CA PRO A 277 18.18 -51.80 28.62
C PRO A 277 16.99 -51.05 28.03
N LEU A 278 16.11 -51.78 27.34
CA LEU A 278 14.88 -51.24 26.78
C LEU A 278 14.03 -50.68 27.94
N PRO A 279 13.50 -49.45 27.84
CA PRO A 279 12.59 -48.96 28.87
C PRO A 279 11.31 -49.81 28.87
N GLU A 280 10.79 -50.12 30.07
CA GLU A 280 9.44 -50.67 30.21
C GLU A 280 8.44 -49.66 29.62
N TRP A 281 7.72 -50.10 28.60
CA TRP A 281 6.87 -49.25 27.77
C TRP A 281 5.52 -49.05 28.46
N THR A 282 5.22 -47.83 28.90
CA THR A 282 3.84 -47.34 28.96
C THR A 282 3.54 -46.64 27.63
N THR A 283 2.39 -46.95 27.04
CA THR A 283 1.92 -46.25 25.85
C THR A 283 1.74 -44.77 26.19
N ILE A 284 2.68 -43.91 25.78
CA ILE A 284 2.40 -42.48 25.63
C ILE A 284 1.56 -42.36 24.35
N SER A 285 0.31 -42.80 24.43
CA SER A 285 -0.73 -42.35 23.53
C SER A 285 -0.82 -40.84 23.68
N ARG A 286 -0.86 -40.11 22.55
CA ARG A 286 -1.44 -38.75 22.58
C ARG A 286 -2.73 -38.84 23.39
N PRO A 287 -3.07 -37.89 24.29
CA PRO A 287 -4.44 -37.80 24.75
C PRO A 287 -5.31 -37.73 23.50
N ALA A 288 -6.33 -38.58 23.43
CA ALA A 288 -7.26 -38.62 22.31
C ALA A 288 -7.71 -37.19 21.97
N PRO A 289 -7.89 -36.84 20.68
CA PRO A 289 -8.35 -35.51 20.30
C PRO A 289 -9.74 -35.28 20.90
N GLY A 290 -9.80 -34.61 22.06
CA GLY A 290 -11.06 -34.46 22.78
C GLY A 290 -11.02 -33.98 24.23
N SER A 291 -9.88 -33.94 24.92
CA SER A 291 -9.87 -33.56 26.35
C SER A 291 -9.65 -32.07 26.65
N GLY A 292 -9.53 -31.18 25.65
CA GLY A 292 -9.30 -29.74 25.87
C GLY A 292 -10.36 -28.78 25.33
N ILE A 293 -11.31 -29.21 24.50
CA ILE A 293 -12.16 -28.32 23.69
C ILE A 293 -13.63 -28.76 23.69
N LYS A 294 -14.23 -29.06 24.85
CA LYS A 294 -15.68 -29.36 24.94
C LYS A 294 -16.54 -28.17 25.38
N GLY A 295 -15.98 -26.99 25.64
CA GLY A 295 -16.71 -25.85 26.21
C GLY A 295 -17.22 -24.77 25.23
N VAL A 296 -16.70 -24.69 24.00
CA VAL A 296 -16.99 -23.55 23.10
C VAL A 296 -18.11 -23.90 22.12
N ARG A 297 -19.30 -23.28 22.31
CA ARG A 297 -20.45 -23.39 21.40
C ARG A 297 -20.28 -22.48 20.18
N TRP A 298 -19.52 -22.95 19.19
CA TRP A 298 -19.20 -22.25 17.94
C TRP A 298 -20.41 -21.66 17.18
N GLN A 299 -21.59 -22.27 17.31
CA GLN A 299 -22.84 -21.77 16.72
C GLN A 299 -23.21 -20.35 17.21
N ARG A 300 -22.93 -20.02 18.48
CA ARG A 300 -23.24 -18.69 19.05
C ARG A 300 -22.31 -17.59 18.54
N VAL A 301 -21.05 -17.95 18.26
CA VAL A 301 -20.05 -17.01 17.74
C VAL A 301 -20.37 -16.62 16.31
N ILE A 302 -20.75 -17.60 15.47
CA ILE A 302 -21.12 -17.36 14.07
C ILE A 302 -22.39 -16.51 13.98
N LEU A 303 -23.40 -16.79 14.81
CA LEU A 303 -24.66 -16.03 14.83
C LEU A 303 -24.44 -14.55 15.19
N GLY A 304 -23.59 -14.26 16.18
CA GLY A 304 -23.30 -12.89 16.60
C GLY A 304 -22.66 -12.03 15.51
N VAL A 305 -21.79 -12.63 14.68
CA VAL A 305 -21.11 -11.93 13.58
C VAL A 305 -22.08 -11.61 12.44
N VAL A 306 -22.95 -12.55 12.07
CA VAL A 306 -23.90 -12.38 10.96
C VAL A 306 -24.94 -11.31 11.28
N THR A 307 -25.50 -11.31 12.49
CA THR A 307 -26.52 -10.33 12.90
C THR A 307 -25.98 -8.90 12.89
N GLY A 308 -24.72 -8.70 13.29
CA GLY A 308 -24.08 -7.38 13.27
C GLY A 308 -23.92 -6.80 11.85
N MET A 309 -23.68 -7.65 10.85
CA MET A 309 -23.51 -7.20 9.46
C MET A 309 -24.83 -6.77 8.81
N VAL A 310 -25.94 -7.45 9.12
CA VAL A 310 -27.26 -7.15 8.54
C VAL A 310 -27.79 -5.79 9.02
N VAL A 311 -27.62 -5.47 10.31
CA VAL A 311 -28.07 -4.19 10.89
C VAL A 311 -27.37 -3.00 10.24
N LEU A 312 -26.06 -3.12 9.99
CA LEU A 312 -25.26 -2.05 9.38
C LEU A 312 -25.69 -1.75 7.93
N PHE A 313 -26.11 -2.78 7.19
CA PHE A 313 -26.56 -2.65 5.80
C PHE A 313 -27.90 -1.91 5.71
N ILE A 314 -28.84 -2.19 6.61
CA ILE A 314 -30.17 -1.55 6.61
C ILE A 314 -30.06 -0.05 6.85
N VAL A 315 -29.25 0.36 7.84
CA VAL A 315 -29.08 1.78 8.21
C VAL A 315 -28.49 2.61 7.06
N ALA A 316 -27.61 2.03 6.25
CA ALA A 316 -26.96 2.73 5.15
C ALA A 316 -27.90 3.07 3.97
N THR A 317 -29.05 2.40 3.85
CA THR A 317 -29.92 2.49 2.65
C THR A 317 -31.11 3.45 2.79
N GLN A 318 -31.29 4.11 3.94
CA GLN A 318 -32.53 4.83 4.30
C GLN A 318 -32.44 6.38 4.28
N VAL A 319 -31.42 7.01 3.67
CA VAL A 319 -31.26 8.49 3.70
C VAL A 319 -31.27 9.11 2.28
N GLY A 320 -32.26 9.95 1.96
CA GLY A 320 -32.38 10.73 0.70
C GLY A 320 -32.96 12.15 0.91
N ALA A 321 -32.73 13.11 -0.01
CA ALA A 321 -33.04 14.55 0.12
C ALA A 321 -34.05 15.09 -0.93
N THR A 322 -34.80 16.17 -0.62
CA THR A 322 -35.90 16.78 -1.42
C THR A 322 -35.55 18.08 -2.19
N VAL A 323 -36.33 18.45 -3.23
CA VAL A 323 -36.08 19.55 -4.22
C VAL A 323 -36.80 20.89 -3.89
N ARG A 324 -36.22 22.05 -4.25
CA ARG A 324 -36.69 23.45 -3.97
C ARG A 324 -37.38 24.12 -5.20
N LYS A 325 -38.50 24.84 -5.02
CA LYS A 325 -39.12 25.79 -5.99
C LYS A 325 -39.52 27.11 -5.29
N MET A 326 -39.27 28.29 -5.88
CA MET A 326 -39.48 29.60 -5.23
C MET A 326 -40.01 30.65 -6.24
N ASP A 327 -41.24 31.17 -6.05
CA ASP A 327 -41.81 32.36 -6.73
C ASP A 327 -42.57 33.22 -5.70
N PRO A 328 -41.87 34.02 -4.89
CA PRO A 328 -42.48 34.74 -3.77
C PRO A 328 -43.34 35.93 -4.22
N ASP A 329 -43.13 36.44 -5.43
CA ASP A 329 -43.80 37.64 -5.96
C ASP A 329 -45.04 37.30 -6.83
N GLY A 330 -45.33 36.01 -7.06
CA GLY A 330 -46.48 35.55 -7.84
C GLY A 330 -46.41 35.94 -9.31
N CYS A 331 -45.21 36.06 -9.87
CA CYS A 331 -45.02 36.54 -11.24
C CYS A 331 -45.61 35.55 -12.27
N PHE A 332 -45.58 34.26 -11.96
CA PHE A 332 -46.14 33.22 -12.83
C PHE A 332 -47.67 33.29 -12.92
N ALA A 333 -48.34 33.95 -11.98
CA ALA A 333 -49.79 34.11 -12.05
C ALA A 333 -50.26 34.87 -13.30
N CYS A 334 -49.41 35.70 -13.91
CA CYS A 334 -49.73 36.39 -15.17
C CYS A 334 -48.80 35.97 -16.32
N HIS A 335 -47.52 35.70 -16.04
CA HIS A 335 -46.54 35.41 -17.08
C HIS A 335 -46.49 33.93 -17.48
N ALA A 336 -47.14 32.99 -16.77
CA ALA A 336 -47.18 31.59 -17.18
C ALA A 336 -48.17 31.30 -18.33
N PHE A 337 -49.03 32.27 -18.69
CA PHE A 337 -50.02 32.09 -19.75
C PHE A 337 -49.39 32.22 -21.14
N LYS A 338 -49.72 31.28 -22.04
CA LYS A 338 -49.28 31.28 -23.44
C LYS A 338 -49.96 32.39 -24.25
N GLY A 339 -49.20 33.02 -25.14
CA GLY A 339 -49.70 34.04 -26.08
C GLY A 339 -49.52 35.49 -25.63
N LEU A 340 -48.64 35.74 -24.65
CA LEU A 340 -48.36 37.08 -24.13
C LEU A 340 -47.31 37.80 -25.00
N ASP A 341 -47.56 37.97 -26.29
CA ASP A 341 -46.56 38.47 -27.26
C ASP A 341 -46.61 40.00 -27.43
N TYR A 342 -45.45 40.61 -27.70
CA TYR A 342 -45.28 42.05 -27.96
C TYR A 342 -44.19 42.30 -29.00
N ILE A 343 -44.21 43.46 -29.67
CA ILE A 343 -43.17 43.86 -30.62
C ILE A 343 -42.18 44.78 -29.91
N ASP A 344 -40.88 44.46 -29.97
CA ASP A 344 -39.85 45.31 -29.37
C ASP A 344 -39.54 46.56 -30.21
N LYS A 345 -38.74 47.46 -29.65
CA LYS A 345 -38.32 48.72 -30.29
C LYS A 345 -37.54 48.54 -31.60
N ASP A 346 -37.01 47.34 -31.86
CA ASP A 346 -36.26 46.99 -33.07
C ASP A 346 -37.18 46.29 -34.09
N GLY A 347 -38.50 46.22 -33.82
CA GLY A 347 -39.51 45.65 -34.72
C GLY A 347 -39.62 44.12 -34.65
N LEU A 348 -38.98 43.47 -33.66
CA LEU A 348 -38.99 42.02 -33.55
C LEU A 348 -40.13 41.54 -32.63
N PRO A 349 -40.87 40.48 -33.02
CA PRO A 349 -41.85 39.86 -32.14
C PRO A 349 -41.13 39.15 -30.98
N ARG A 350 -41.58 39.42 -29.75
CA ARG A 350 -41.08 38.89 -28.48
C ARG A 350 -42.23 38.30 -27.69
N SER A 351 -41.96 37.29 -26.87
CA SER A 351 -42.97 36.70 -25.98
C SER A 351 -42.67 37.05 -24.53
N ALA A 352 -43.66 37.57 -23.80
CA ALA A 352 -43.60 37.74 -22.35
C ALA A 352 -44.15 36.52 -21.59
N THR A 353 -44.54 35.45 -22.29
CA THR A 353 -44.86 34.15 -21.70
C THR A 353 -43.58 33.49 -21.16
N ILE A 354 -43.62 33.01 -19.92
CA ILE A 354 -42.56 32.27 -19.27
C ILE A 354 -43.05 30.84 -18.99
N ASP A 355 -42.35 29.86 -19.55
CA ASP A 355 -42.58 28.45 -19.21
C ASP A 355 -41.99 28.17 -17.82
N GLU A 356 -42.85 27.88 -16.85
CA GLU A 356 -42.45 27.60 -15.46
C GLU A 356 -41.47 26.42 -15.36
N SER A 357 -41.72 25.36 -16.13
CA SER A 357 -40.88 24.15 -16.09
C SER A 357 -39.48 24.46 -16.63
N HIS A 358 -39.39 25.27 -17.68
CA HIS A 358 -38.14 25.75 -18.24
C HIS A 358 -37.42 26.72 -17.28
N TYR A 359 -38.15 27.66 -16.67
CA TYR A 359 -37.58 28.62 -15.73
C TYR A 359 -36.99 27.93 -14.50
N TYR A 360 -37.75 27.03 -13.86
CA TYR A 360 -37.29 26.31 -12.68
C TYR A 360 -36.16 25.31 -12.98
N ALA A 361 -36.08 24.79 -14.21
CA ALA A 361 -34.96 23.97 -14.67
C ALA A 361 -33.73 24.81 -15.06
N SER A 362 -33.88 26.13 -15.22
CA SER A 362 -32.77 27.04 -15.55
C SER A 362 -31.95 27.41 -14.32
N LEU A 363 -30.77 28.03 -14.56
CA LEU A 363 -29.93 28.59 -13.50
C LEU A 363 -30.62 29.72 -12.71
N HIS A 364 -31.72 30.28 -13.22
CA HIS A 364 -32.51 31.32 -12.56
C HIS A 364 -33.66 30.76 -11.71
N GLY A 365 -33.92 29.44 -11.74
CA GLY A 365 -35.04 28.81 -11.03
C GLY A 365 -35.02 28.95 -9.51
N SER A 366 -33.89 29.39 -8.93
CA SER A 366 -33.76 29.71 -7.51
C SER A 366 -33.75 31.21 -7.20
N VAL A 367 -33.93 32.08 -8.20
CA VAL A 367 -33.86 33.54 -8.08
C VAL A 367 -35.24 34.14 -8.32
N PRO A 368 -35.80 34.95 -7.40
CA PRO A 368 -37.03 35.70 -7.63
C PRO A 368 -36.95 36.66 -8.83
N CYS A 369 -38.04 36.80 -9.59
CA CYS A 369 -38.07 37.62 -10.80
C CYS A 369 -37.70 39.10 -10.56
N ARG A 370 -38.12 39.68 -9.42
CA ARG A 370 -37.85 41.07 -9.06
C ARG A 370 -36.40 41.38 -8.73
N ASP A 371 -35.61 40.36 -8.40
CA ASP A 371 -34.18 40.54 -8.13
C ASP A 371 -33.42 41.00 -9.38
N CYS A 372 -33.96 40.68 -10.57
CA CYS A 372 -33.47 41.14 -11.86
C CYS A 372 -34.34 42.28 -12.44
N HIS A 373 -35.66 42.25 -12.22
CA HIS A 373 -36.59 43.30 -12.66
C HIS A 373 -36.87 44.36 -11.58
N ARG A 374 -35.81 44.92 -11.00
CA ARG A 374 -35.88 45.80 -9.82
C ARG A 374 -36.67 47.09 -9.99
N LYS A 375 -36.87 47.52 -11.24
CA LYS A 375 -37.62 48.75 -11.57
C LYS A 375 -39.13 48.54 -11.57
N ILE A 376 -39.60 47.30 -11.40
CA ILE A 376 -41.02 46.98 -11.23
C ILE A 376 -41.45 47.36 -9.81
N LYS A 377 -42.27 48.42 -9.74
CA LYS A 377 -42.83 48.96 -8.50
C LYS A 377 -44.36 48.86 -8.45
N GLU A 378 -45.01 48.57 -9.57
CA GLU A 378 -46.46 48.57 -9.76
C GLU A 378 -46.88 47.35 -10.61
N TYR A 379 -48.05 46.77 -10.34
CA TYR A 379 -48.60 45.62 -11.07
C TYR A 379 -50.04 45.90 -11.50
N PRO A 380 -50.43 45.66 -12.78
CA PRO A 380 -49.58 45.36 -13.93
C PRO A 380 -48.56 46.48 -14.22
N HIS A 381 -47.40 46.12 -14.77
CA HIS A 381 -46.23 47.01 -14.88
C HIS A 381 -46.06 47.61 -16.29
N ASP A 382 -45.42 48.78 -16.39
CA ASP A 382 -45.05 49.42 -17.67
C ASP A 382 -43.85 48.69 -18.32
N VAL A 383 -44.08 48.18 -19.53
CA VAL A 383 -43.12 47.42 -20.36
C VAL A 383 -41.79 48.15 -20.57
N LYS A 384 -41.79 49.50 -20.59
CA LYS A 384 -40.58 50.31 -20.76
C LYS A 384 -39.66 50.26 -19.54
N LYS A 385 -40.18 49.90 -18.37
CA LYS A 385 -39.44 49.83 -17.10
C LYS A 385 -38.90 48.41 -16.80
N VAL A 386 -39.01 47.47 -17.75
CA VAL A 386 -38.73 46.03 -17.55
C VAL A 386 -37.29 45.62 -17.93
N VAL A 387 -36.46 46.56 -18.39
CA VAL A 387 -35.08 46.27 -18.83
C VAL A 387 -34.23 45.67 -17.70
N VAL A 388 -33.74 44.45 -17.93
CA VAL A 388 -32.79 43.76 -17.04
C VAL A 388 -31.38 44.31 -17.30
N ASP A 389 -30.83 45.01 -16.31
CA ASP A 389 -29.43 45.43 -16.33
C ASP A 389 -28.59 44.50 -15.45
N CYS A 390 -27.84 43.61 -16.12
CA CYS A 390 -26.96 42.65 -15.47
C CYS A 390 -25.83 43.36 -14.68
N ALA A 391 -25.45 44.58 -15.06
CA ALA A 391 -24.44 45.35 -14.36
C ALA A 391 -24.94 45.85 -12.99
N ASP A 392 -26.24 46.13 -12.86
CA ASP A 392 -26.87 46.68 -11.67
C ASP A 392 -27.21 45.61 -10.60
N SER A 393 -27.38 44.35 -11.04
CA SER A 393 -27.79 43.24 -10.17
C SER A 393 -26.73 42.16 -9.96
N CYS A 394 -25.90 41.84 -10.95
CA CYS A 394 -25.00 40.67 -10.89
C CYS A 394 -23.58 40.87 -11.43
N HIS A 395 -23.22 42.05 -11.97
CA HIS A 395 -21.86 42.34 -12.45
C HIS A 395 -21.20 43.62 -11.94
N ILE A 396 -21.78 44.32 -10.97
CA ILE A 396 -21.09 45.40 -10.25
C ILE A 396 -21.45 45.31 -8.76
N LYS A 397 -20.49 44.80 -7.99
CA LYS A 397 -20.47 44.57 -6.53
C LYS A 397 -21.01 43.23 -6.06
N GLU A 398 -20.11 42.46 -5.46
CA GLU A 398 -20.47 41.29 -4.65
C GLU A 398 -21.41 41.74 -3.51
N PRO A 399 -22.61 41.17 -3.36
CA PRO A 399 -23.64 41.69 -2.45
C PRO A 399 -23.23 41.68 -0.98
N SER A 400 -22.19 40.92 -0.61
CA SER A 400 -21.72 40.75 0.75
C SER A 400 -20.63 41.77 1.17
N LYS A 401 -19.94 42.41 0.21
CA LYS A 401 -18.72 43.22 0.45
C LYS A 401 -18.59 44.47 -0.42
N GLY A 402 -19.41 44.67 -1.44
CA GLY A 402 -19.48 45.95 -2.15
C GLY A 402 -18.31 46.28 -3.10
N GLU A 403 -17.51 45.31 -3.56
CA GLU A 403 -16.35 45.54 -4.45
C GLU A 403 -16.62 45.23 -5.95
N LYS A 404 -16.15 46.09 -6.87
CA LYS A 404 -16.33 45.94 -8.33
C LYS A 404 -15.58 44.71 -8.87
N TYR A 405 -16.21 43.92 -9.74
CA TYR A 405 -15.55 42.78 -10.41
C TYR A 405 -14.43 43.29 -11.34
N SER A 406 -13.20 43.02 -10.97
CA SER A 406 -12.00 43.36 -11.74
C SER A 406 -11.01 42.20 -11.68
N HIS A 407 -10.36 41.91 -12.81
CA HIS A 407 -9.20 41.01 -12.81
C HIS A 407 -8.00 41.59 -12.05
N LYS A 408 -8.06 42.83 -11.54
CA LYS A 408 -6.98 43.48 -10.80
C LYS A 408 -6.49 42.65 -9.60
N THR A 409 -7.41 42.05 -8.84
CA THR A 409 -7.08 41.20 -7.69
C THR A 409 -6.42 39.90 -8.15
N VAL A 410 -6.99 39.24 -9.17
CA VAL A 410 -6.44 38.00 -9.77
C VAL A 410 -5.05 38.23 -10.38
N VAL A 411 -4.84 39.38 -11.03
CA VAL A 411 -3.52 39.77 -11.58
C VAL A 411 -2.53 40.02 -10.46
N LYS A 412 -2.94 40.65 -9.36
CA LYS A 412 -2.10 40.87 -8.19
C LYS A 412 -1.70 39.53 -7.55
N GLU A 413 -2.63 38.59 -7.42
CA GLU A 413 -2.37 37.23 -6.94
C GLU A 413 -1.40 36.49 -7.86
N PHE A 414 -1.67 36.45 -9.16
CA PHE A 414 -0.81 35.75 -10.12
C PHE A 414 0.61 36.31 -10.13
N LYS A 415 0.78 37.64 -10.09
CA LYS A 415 2.10 38.29 -9.97
C LYS A 415 2.84 37.92 -8.69
N GLY A 416 2.11 37.62 -7.60
CA GLY A 416 2.69 37.19 -6.33
C GLY A 416 2.98 35.68 -6.23
N SER A 417 2.60 34.90 -7.26
CA SER A 417 2.79 33.46 -7.36
C SER A 417 4.16 33.08 -7.91
N ALA A 418 4.53 31.80 -7.83
CA ALA A 418 5.74 31.25 -8.43
C ALA A 418 5.79 31.39 -9.97
N HIS A 419 4.64 31.60 -10.61
CA HIS A 419 4.51 31.79 -12.06
C HIS A 419 4.42 33.26 -12.48
N GLY A 420 4.39 34.18 -11.52
CA GLY A 420 4.13 35.62 -11.73
C GLY A 420 5.22 36.39 -12.47
N SER A 421 6.41 35.80 -12.62
CA SER A 421 7.52 36.35 -13.43
C SER A 421 7.28 36.27 -14.95
N GLY A 422 6.17 35.63 -15.39
CA GLY A 422 5.75 35.53 -16.79
C GLY A 422 4.99 36.75 -17.34
N TRP A 423 4.59 36.66 -18.62
CA TRP A 423 3.87 37.72 -19.36
C TRP A 423 2.53 38.09 -18.70
N THR A 424 2.49 39.25 -18.03
CA THR A 424 1.25 39.88 -17.52
C THR A 424 0.84 41.14 -18.30
N LYS A 425 1.61 41.53 -19.33
CA LYS A 425 1.34 42.75 -20.11
C LYS A 425 0.21 42.51 -21.12
N GLY A 426 -1.00 42.95 -20.76
CA GLY A 426 -2.10 43.21 -21.70
C GLY A 426 -3.32 42.30 -21.56
N LEU A 427 -4.15 42.52 -20.52
CA LEU A 427 -5.52 41.99 -20.43
C LEU A 427 -6.51 42.84 -21.25
N THR A 428 -6.14 43.25 -22.46
CA THR A 428 -7.10 43.89 -23.36
C THR A 428 -7.85 42.80 -24.10
N GLY A 429 -9.17 42.79 -23.98
CA GLY A 429 -10.10 41.80 -24.55
C GLY A 429 -10.14 41.71 -26.08
N GLY A 430 -9.04 42.05 -26.77
CA GLY A 430 -8.90 41.99 -28.22
C GLY A 430 -7.52 41.57 -28.74
N ASN A 431 -6.48 41.41 -27.91
CA ASN A 431 -5.13 41.23 -28.47
C ASN A 431 -4.69 39.77 -28.56
N ARG A 432 -4.76 39.26 -29.80
CA ARG A 432 -4.12 38.04 -30.30
C ARG A 432 -2.58 38.16 -30.26
N LEU A 433 -1.98 38.28 -29.07
CA LEU A 433 -0.53 38.21 -28.93
C LEU A 433 -0.05 36.79 -29.25
N LYS A 434 0.93 36.65 -30.14
CA LYS A 434 1.59 35.37 -30.46
C LYS A 434 2.46 34.96 -29.28
N GLU A 435 2.15 33.82 -28.65
CA GLU A 435 3.00 33.26 -27.61
C GLU A 435 4.30 32.70 -28.21
N LEU A 436 5.45 33.00 -27.59
CA LEU A 436 6.74 32.43 -27.95
C LEU A 436 6.78 30.94 -27.52
N LYS A 437 6.96 30.03 -28.48
CA LYS A 437 7.02 28.56 -28.23
C LYS A 437 8.09 28.13 -27.21
N ARG A 438 9.09 28.98 -26.93
CA ARG A 438 10.23 28.70 -26.04
C ARG A 438 10.17 29.40 -24.67
N SER A 439 9.06 30.07 -24.33
CA SER A 439 8.95 30.73 -23.02
C SER A 439 8.78 29.70 -21.90
N GLN A 440 9.57 29.84 -20.83
CA GLN A 440 9.56 28.95 -19.66
C GLN A 440 8.39 29.23 -18.69
N ALA A 441 7.77 30.42 -18.76
CA ALA A 441 6.71 30.82 -17.84
C ALA A 441 5.31 30.76 -18.50
N PRO A 442 4.28 30.24 -17.80
CA PRO A 442 2.93 30.19 -18.34
C PRO A 442 2.30 31.60 -18.40
N SER A 443 1.51 31.86 -19.44
CA SER A 443 0.74 33.09 -19.61
C SER A 443 -0.71 32.92 -19.10
N CYS A 444 -1.42 34.02 -18.86
CA CYS A 444 -2.87 33.95 -18.59
C CYS A 444 -3.64 33.24 -19.70
N ARG A 445 -3.24 33.44 -20.97
CA ARG A 445 -3.88 32.81 -22.13
C ARG A 445 -3.57 31.32 -22.20
N ARG A 446 -2.37 30.88 -21.85
CA ARG A 446 -2.00 29.46 -21.88
C ARG A 446 -2.79 28.67 -20.83
N CYS A 447 -3.02 29.25 -19.66
CA CYS A 447 -3.85 28.63 -18.62
C CYS A 447 -5.36 28.72 -18.88
N HIS A 448 -5.81 29.72 -19.65
CA HIS A 448 -7.24 29.97 -19.95
C HIS A 448 -7.59 29.81 -21.44
N ALA A 449 -6.78 29.10 -22.22
CA ALA A 449 -7.03 28.93 -23.64
C ALA A 449 -8.42 28.31 -23.84
N ASN A 450 -9.20 28.85 -24.79
CA ASN A 450 -10.61 28.48 -25.00
C ASN A 450 -10.85 26.98 -25.24
N THR A 451 -9.81 26.20 -25.55
CA THR A 451 -9.84 24.73 -25.63
C THR A 451 -10.25 24.07 -24.31
N LEU A 452 -10.05 24.75 -23.18
CA LEU A 452 -10.44 24.26 -21.85
C LEU A 452 -11.91 24.55 -21.52
N TYR A 453 -12.53 25.51 -22.21
CA TYR A 453 -13.93 25.88 -21.96
C TYR A 453 -14.88 25.26 -22.98
N ILE A 454 -14.41 24.80 -24.13
CA ILE A 454 -15.22 24.06 -25.11
C ILE A 454 -14.27 23.07 -25.79
N GLU A 455 -14.49 21.78 -25.58
CA GLU A 455 -13.76 20.73 -26.28
C GLU A 455 -13.90 20.91 -27.81
N ALA A 456 -12.90 20.47 -28.58
CA ALA A 456 -12.91 20.68 -30.03
C ALA A 456 -14.18 20.13 -30.70
N GLU A 457 -14.69 19.02 -30.17
CA GLU A 457 -15.91 18.32 -30.60
C GLU A 457 -17.19 19.12 -30.30
N MET A 458 -17.17 19.99 -29.30
CA MET A 458 -18.31 20.82 -28.89
C MET A 458 -18.35 22.18 -29.60
N MET A 459 -17.33 22.49 -30.41
CA MET A 459 -17.22 23.75 -31.15
C MET A 459 -18.33 23.98 -32.19
N PRO A 460 -18.79 22.96 -32.96
CA PRO A 460 -19.94 23.12 -33.85
C PRO A 460 -21.22 23.51 -33.10
N ARG A 461 -21.50 22.82 -31.99
CA ARG A 461 -22.65 23.09 -31.11
C ARG A 461 -22.57 24.47 -30.46
N PHE A 462 -21.38 24.91 -30.06
CA PHE A 462 -21.20 26.28 -29.57
C PHE A 462 -21.54 27.33 -30.61
N LYS A 463 -21.09 27.16 -31.86
CA LYS A 463 -21.40 28.10 -32.93
C LYS A 463 -22.90 28.16 -33.20
N GLU A 464 -23.56 27.01 -33.24
CA GLU A 464 -25.02 26.90 -33.38
C GLU A 464 -25.76 27.62 -32.25
N MET A 465 -25.43 27.31 -30.99
CA MET A 465 -26.04 27.96 -29.83
C MET A 465 -25.71 29.46 -29.74
N PHE A 466 -24.52 29.86 -30.17
CA PHE A 466 -24.13 31.28 -30.22
C PHE A 466 -24.94 32.05 -31.26
N VAL A 467 -25.26 31.42 -32.41
CA VAL A 467 -26.17 31.99 -33.42
C VAL A 467 -27.61 32.04 -32.90
N ASN A 468 -28.07 30.99 -32.21
CA ASN A 468 -29.43 30.92 -31.67
C ASN A 468 -29.64 31.70 -30.36
N CYS A 469 -28.56 32.18 -29.74
CA CYS A 469 -28.56 32.89 -28.45
C CYS A 469 -29.48 34.12 -28.46
N ASP A 470 -29.57 34.81 -29.59
CA ASP A 470 -30.44 36.00 -29.73
C ASP A 470 -31.93 35.63 -29.79
N ARG A 471 -32.26 34.45 -30.32
CA ARG A 471 -33.64 33.93 -30.35
C ARG A 471 -34.07 33.41 -28.99
N GLU A 472 -33.20 32.69 -28.30
CA GLU A 472 -33.53 32.00 -27.03
C GLU A 472 -33.38 32.90 -25.80
N CYS A 473 -32.38 33.78 -25.79
CA CYS A 473 -32.10 34.67 -24.65
C CYS A 473 -32.47 36.14 -24.95
N GLY A 474 -32.61 36.53 -26.22
CA GLY A 474 -32.81 37.93 -26.62
C GLY A 474 -34.19 38.51 -26.32
N THR A 475 -35.15 37.66 -25.94
CA THR A 475 -36.46 38.07 -25.41
C THR A 475 -36.34 38.82 -24.09
N CYS A 476 -35.43 38.39 -23.22
CA CYS A 476 -35.19 39.01 -21.92
C CYS A 476 -33.92 39.87 -21.90
N HIS A 477 -32.95 39.63 -22.79
CA HIS A 477 -31.64 40.29 -22.79
C HIS A 477 -31.32 41.01 -24.11
N GLN A 478 -31.23 42.35 -24.08
CA GLN A 478 -31.05 43.19 -25.27
C GLN A 478 -29.68 43.90 -25.31
N GLY A 479 -29.21 44.29 -26.51
CA GLY A 479 -28.03 45.16 -26.71
C GLY A 479 -26.79 44.50 -27.34
N LYS A 480 -25.92 45.29 -28.02
CA LYS A 480 -24.77 44.77 -28.80
C LYS A 480 -23.69 44.12 -27.93
N ALA A 481 -23.41 44.67 -26.75
CA ALA A 481 -22.45 44.10 -25.81
C ALA A 481 -22.91 42.72 -25.30
N TRP A 482 -24.22 42.57 -25.03
CA TRP A 482 -24.81 41.30 -24.66
C TRP A 482 -24.69 40.27 -25.80
N ARG A 483 -25.13 40.65 -27.00
CA ARG A 483 -25.14 39.80 -28.20
C ARG A 483 -23.75 39.27 -28.60
N GLY A 484 -22.69 40.07 -28.44
CA GLY A 484 -21.34 39.67 -28.84
C GLY A 484 -20.48 39.08 -27.72
N GLN A 485 -20.37 39.80 -26.60
CA GLN A 485 -19.34 39.53 -25.59
C GLN A 485 -19.87 38.66 -24.45
N PHE A 486 -21.05 38.96 -23.92
CA PHE A 486 -21.59 38.27 -22.75
C PHE A 486 -22.27 36.95 -23.11
N GLY A 487 -23.09 36.89 -24.16
CA GLY A 487 -23.69 35.64 -24.64
C GLY A 487 -22.62 34.58 -24.93
N GLY A 488 -21.54 34.98 -25.60
CA GLY A 488 -20.42 34.07 -25.89
C GLY A 488 -19.61 33.65 -24.66
N HIS A 489 -19.53 34.49 -23.64
CA HIS A 489 -18.91 34.13 -22.37
C HIS A 489 -19.76 33.13 -21.59
N ILE A 490 -21.06 33.38 -21.50
CA ILE A 490 -22.02 32.54 -20.78
C ILE A 490 -22.15 31.19 -21.47
N LEU A 491 -22.30 31.16 -22.80
CA LEU A 491 -22.37 29.92 -23.57
C LEU A 491 -21.11 29.07 -23.44
N ARG A 492 -19.92 29.67 -23.35
CA ARG A 492 -18.67 28.94 -23.05
C ARG A 492 -18.68 28.29 -21.67
N ARG A 493 -19.30 28.94 -20.68
CA ARG A 493 -19.44 28.38 -19.32
C ARG A 493 -20.52 27.31 -19.24
N LEU A 494 -21.58 27.44 -20.03
CA LEU A 494 -22.69 26.49 -20.10
C LEU A 494 -22.29 25.22 -20.86
N LEU A 495 -21.73 25.37 -22.07
CA LEU A 495 -21.32 24.23 -22.92
C LEU A 495 -20.05 23.55 -22.44
N GLY A 496 -19.15 24.28 -21.79
CA GLY A 496 -17.89 23.75 -21.31
C GLY A 496 -17.98 22.78 -20.14
N GLY A 497 -19.17 22.64 -19.54
CA GLY A 497 -19.33 21.96 -18.27
C GLY A 497 -18.50 22.61 -17.15
N ARG A 498 -18.64 22.08 -15.93
CA ARG A 498 -17.62 22.32 -14.91
C ARG A 498 -16.47 21.37 -15.20
N TRP A 499 -15.24 21.88 -15.20
CA TRP A 499 -14.07 21.02 -15.36
C TRP A 499 -14.12 19.90 -14.33
N THR A 500 -13.95 18.66 -14.80
CA THR A 500 -13.62 17.57 -13.90
C THR A 500 -12.28 17.88 -13.24
N LYS A 501 -12.04 17.30 -12.06
CA LYS A 501 -10.74 17.48 -11.38
C LYS A 501 -9.60 17.00 -12.26
N GLU A 502 -9.86 15.99 -13.09
CA GLU A 502 -8.95 15.37 -14.03
C GLU A 502 -8.51 16.37 -15.12
N LEU A 503 -9.49 17.01 -15.79
CA LEU A 503 -9.21 18.03 -16.81
C LEU A 503 -8.44 19.22 -16.22
N GLY A 504 -8.81 19.65 -15.01
CA GLY A 504 -8.09 20.69 -14.28
C GLY A 504 -6.65 20.28 -13.91
N ASN A 505 -6.40 19.00 -13.67
CA ASN A 505 -5.07 18.47 -13.36
C ASN A 505 -4.20 18.34 -14.61
N ARG A 506 -4.78 17.98 -15.76
CA ARG A 506 -4.07 17.94 -17.05
C ARG A 506 -3.43 19.27 -17.40
N LEU A 507 -4.10 20.40 -17.09
CA LEU A 507 -3.55 21.74 -17.29
C LEU A 507 -2.19 21.95 -16.60
N CYS A 508 -2.02 21.38 -15.40
CA CYS A 508 -0.75 21.43 -14.68
C CYS A 508 0.26 20.46 -15.30
N ASN A 509 -0.19 19.27 -15.69
CA ASN A 509 0.64 18.19 -16.21
C ASN A 509 1.22 18.47 -17.61
N ASP A 510 0.59 19.30 -18.44
CA ASP A 510 1.12 19.70 -19.76
C ASP A 510 2.50 20.39 -19.67
N CYS A 511 2.80 20.98 -18.50
CA CYS A 511 4.09 21.54 -18.17
C CYS A 511 4.83 20.66 -17.14
N HIS A 512 4.26 20.45 -15.95
CA HIS A 512 4.93 19.76 -14.85
C HIS A 512 5.11 18.25 -15.06
N GLY A 513 4.35 17.64 -15.97
CA GLY A 513 4.51 16.26 -16.41
C GLY A 513 5.55 16.07 -17.52
N ASP A 514 6.03 17.15 -18.13
CA ASP A 514 7.08 17.13 -19.14
C ASP A 514 8.45 17.26 -18.46
N VAL A 515 9.09 16.11 -18.27
CA VAL A 515 10.39 15.99 -17.60
C VAL A 515 11.46 16.85 -18.27
N GLU A 516 11.44 16.96 -19.60
CA GLU A 516 12.46 17.70 -20.33
C GLU A 516 12.25 19.21 -20.18
N LYS A 517 11.00 19.69 -20.23
CA LYS A 517 10.70 21.09 -19.90
C LYS A 517 11.07 21.43 -18.46
N MET A 518 10.80 20.54 -17.50
CA MET A 518 11.08 20.80 -16.08
C MET A 518 12.57 20.79 -15.74
N ARG A 519 13.41 20.06 -16.50
CA ARG A 519 14.88 20.09 -16.38
C ARG A 519 15.49 21.45 -16.74
N LEU A 520 14.81 22.21 -17.59
CA LEU A 520 15.26 23.53 -18.04
C LEU A 520 14.88 24.66 -17.06
N VAL A 521 14.09 24.36 -16.03
CA VAL A 521 13.66 25.36 -15.04
C VAL A 521 14.82 25.70 -14.11
N GLU A 522 15.15 26.98 -14.05
CA GLU A 522 16.09 27.55 -13.09
C GLU A 522 15.33 28.10 -11.88
N ILE A 523 15.82 27.79 -10.69
CA ILE A 523 15.27 28.21 -9.40
C ILE A 523 16.29 29.14 -8.76
N GLU A 524 15.86 30.32 -8.36
CA GLU A 524 16.68 31.24 -7.59
C GLU A 524 16.65 30.84 -6.09
N ASP A 525 17.82 30.75 -5.46
CA ASP A 525 17.95 30.52 -4.01
C ASP A 525 17.72 31.81 -3.20
N LYS A 526 17.86 31.73 -1.87
CA LYS A 526 17.60 32.88 -0.98
C LYS A 526 18.65 33.98 -1.14
N GLU A 527 19.79 33.64 -1.74
CA GLU A 527 20.94 34.48 -1.98
C GLU A 527 20.98 35.03 -3.42
N GLY A 528 19.94 34.76 -4.23
CA GLY A 528 19.81 35.27 -5.60
C GLY A 528 20.53 34.43 -6.67
N LYS A 529 21.10 33.27 -6.30
CA LYS A 529 21.83 32.41 -7.22
C LYS A 529 20.88 31.47 -7.96
N LYS A 530 21.05 31.39 -9.27
CA LYS A 530 20.29 30.47 -10.12
C LYS A 530 20.82 29.04 -10.00
N LEU A 531 19.97 28.14 -9.55
CA LEU A 531 20.21 26.71 -9.41
C LEU A 531 19.30 25.93 -10.35
N LYS A 532 19.76 24.77 -10.84
CA LYS A 532 18.88 23.86 -11.60
C LYS A 532 17.86 23.22 -10.68
N ALA A 533 16.64 23.01 -11.17
CA ALA A 533 15.61 22.31 -10.42
C ALA A 533 16.04 20.89 -10.02
N GLY A 534 15.78 20.52 -8.77
CA GLY A 534 16.12 19.20 -8.25
C GLY A 534 15.22 18.07 -8.79
N PRO A 535 15.63 16.79 -8.68
CA PRO A 535 14.86 15.64 -9.18
C PRO A 535 13.42 15.56 -8.65
N ARG A 536 13.20 15.99 -7.41
CA ARG A 536 11.87 16.04 -6.78
C ARG A 536 10.91 16.99 -7.50
N PHE A 537 11.41 18.14 -7.98
CA PHE A 537 10.60 19.08 -8.76
C PHE A 537 10.33 18.52 -10.16
N ILE A 538 11.37 17.97 -10.81
CA ILE A 538 11.30 17.42 -12.16
C ILE A 538 10.30 16.26 -12.26
N LEU A 539 10.21 15.42 -11.21
CA LEU A 539 9.35 14.24 -11.18
C LEU A 539 8.08 14.43 -10.33
N ALA A 540 7.72 15.66 -9.96
CA ALA A 540 6.61 15.93 -9.05
C ALA A 540 5.28 15.35 -9.55
N THR A 541 4.97 15.48 -10.85
CA THR A 541 3.76 14.87 -11.44
C THR A 541 3.83 13.35 -11.43
N LYS A 542 4.99 12.75 -11.74
CA LYS A 542 5.16 11.29 -11.75
C LYS A 542 5.00 10.68 -10.36
N SER A 543 5.52 11.34 -9.32
CA SER A 543 5.31 10.89 -7.94
C SER A 543 3.87 11.09 -7.47
N TYR A 544 3.23 12.21 -7.86
CA TYR A 544 1.80 12.44 -7.61
C TYR A 544 0.92 11.37 -8.26
N ASP A 545 1.21 10.93 -9.48
CA ASP A 545 0.46 9.90 -10.20
C ASP A 545 0.42 8.52 -9.50
N MET A 546 1.34 8.31 -8.56
CA MET A 546 1.41 7.10 -7.72
C MET A 546 0.58 7.22 -6.45
N THR A 547 0.04 8.40 -6.14
CA THR A 547 -0.78 8.64 -4.95
C THR A 547 -2.23 8.22 -5.16
N LEU A 548 -2.92 7.87 -4.06
CA LEU A 548 -4.36 7.62 -4.08
C LEU A 548 -5.13 8.85 -4.59
N HIS A 549 -4.66 10.06 -4.28
CA HIS A 549 -5.27 11.30 -4.76
C HIS A 549 -5.31 11.37 -6.29
N SER A 550 -4.20 11.08 -6.97
CA SER A 550 -4.19 11.04 -8.44
C SER A 550 -5.09 9.93 -8.97
N LYS A 551 -5.03 8.72 -8.41
CA LYS A 551 -5.90 7.61 -8.84
C LYS A 551 -7.38 7.96 -8.74
N MET A 552 -7.78 8.61 -7.65
CA MET A 552 -9.15 9.09 -7.46
C MET A 552 -9.52 10.18 -8.47
N VAL A 553 -8.61 11.11 -8.77
CA VAL A 553 -8.83 12.14 -9.80
C VAL A 553 -9.00 11.50 -11.19
N MET A 554 -8.21 10.47 -11.53
CA MET A 554 -8.24 9.80 -12.83
C MET A 554 -9.52 8.98 -13.07
N ILE A 555 -10.17 8.49 -12.01
CA ILE A 555 -11.49 7.84 -12.08
C ILE A 555 -12.63 8.84 -11.86
N GLU A 556 -12.36 10.13 -12.02
CA GLU A 556 -13.31 11.25 -11.86
C GLU A 556 -13.99 11.33 -10.48
N ASN A 557 -13.37 10.79 -9.44
CA ASN A 557 -13.90 10.85 -8.09
C ASN A 557 -13.71 12.25 -7.48
N GLU A 558 -14.80 12.88 -7.09
CA GLU A 558 -14.81 14.23 -6.50
C GLU A 558 -14.10 14.37 -5.15
N LEU A 559 -13.74 13.27 -4.50
CA LEU A 559 -12.94 13.28 -3.26
C LEU A 559 -11.43 13.30 -3.54
N GLY A 560 -10.98 12.98 -4.76
CA GLY A 560 -9.57 13.03 -5.14
C GLY A 560 -8.99 14.44 -5.04
N ALA A 561 -7.82 14.61 -4.41
CA ALA A 561 -7.17 15.91 -4.30
C ALA A 561 -6.31 16.19 -5.54
N SER A 562 -6.75 17.13 -6.39
CA SER A 562 -5.98 17.63 -7.55
C SER A 562 -4.83 18.55 -7.13
N CYS A 563 -3.91 18.87 -8.04
CA CYS A 563 -2.80 19.81 -7.80
C CYS A 563 -3.28 21.11 -7.14
N ILE A 564 -4.38 21.69 -7.64
CA ILE A 564 -4.90 22.96 -7.10
C ILE A 564 -5.49 22.80 -5.69
N ASN A 565 -5.98 21.62 -5.32
CA ASN A 565 -6.50 21.39 -3.97
C ASN A 565 -5.37 21.43 -2.92
N CYS A 566 -4.13 21.12 -3.30
CA CYS A 566 -2.97 21.20 -2.41
C CYS A 566 -2.23 22.55 -2.53
N HIS A 567 -2.03 23.04 -3.76
CA HIS A 567 -1.24 24.25 -4.02
C HIS A 567 -2.03 25.56 -3.91
N ALA A 568 -3.37 25.51 -3.93
CA ALA A 568 -4.23 26.68 -3.72
C ALA A 568 -5.61 26.31 -3.10
N PRO A 569 -5.63 25.80 -1.85
CA PRO A 569 -6.84 25.30 -1.19
C PRO A 569 -7.86 26.39 -0.82
N THR A 570 -7.41 27.64 -0.62
CA THR A 570 -8.18 28.75 -0.02
C THR A 570 -9.01 29.58 -1.01
N GLY A 571 -9.28 29.05 -2.21
CA GLY A 571 -10.05 29.75 -3.24
C GLY A 571 -9.23 30.69 -4.15
N PHE A 572 -8.06 31.12 -3.70
CA PHE A 572 -7.09 31.91 -4.48
C PHE A 572 -6.28 31.03 -5.45
N ARG A 573 -6.93 30.55 -6.53
CA ARG A 573 -6.35 29.57 -7.46
C ARG A 573 -5.15 30.07 -8.27
N HIS A 574 -4.90 31.36 -8.30
CA HIS A 574 -3.80 31.97 -9.04
C HIS A 574 -2.57 32.28 -8.16
N ASP A 575 -2.66 32.09 -6.84
CA ASP A 575 -1.56 32.32 -5.88
C ASP A 575 -0.78 31.04 -5.55
N ILE A 576 -0.35 30.29 -6.57
CA ILE A 576 0.45 29.07 -6.36
C ILE A 576 1.89 29.45 -6.01
N ARG A 577 2.30 29.21 -4.77
CA ARG A 577 3.61 29.60 -4.22
C ARG A 577 4.58 28.42 -4.15
N ARG A 578 5.87 28.72 -4.08
CA ARG A 578 6.92 27.73 -3.84
C ARG A 578 6.79 27.17 -2.41
N THR A 579 7.16 25.91 -2.19
CA THR A 579 7.04 25.23 -0.89
C THR A 579 7.92 25.86 0.21
N ASP A 580 8.95 26.62 -0.14
CA ASP A 580 9.83 27.35 0.77
C ASP A 580 9.29 28.73 1.17
N ASP A 581 8.26 29.26 0.49
CA ASP A 581 7.55 30.48 0.92
C ASP A 581 6.69 30.14 2.16
N PRO A 582 6.88 30.80 3.32
CA PRO A 582 6.07 30.58 4.52
C PRO A 582 4.57 30.78 4.31
N ARG A 583 4.16 31.49 3.25
CA ARG A 583 2.76 31.70 2.88
C ARG A 583 2.16 30.56 2.06
N SER A 584 2.99 29.69 1.48
CA SER A 584 2.53 28.59 0.65
C SER A 584 1.67 27.61 1.42
N SER A 585 0.58 27.15 0.82
CA SER A 585 -0.28 26.10 1.40
C SER A 585 0.47 24.77 1.57
N THR A 586 1.53 24.54 0.79
CA THR A 586 2.37 23.35 0.90
C THR A 586 3.57 23.53 1.82
N HIS A 587 3.74 24.71 2.45
CA HIS A 587 4.80 24.92 3.43
C HIS A 587 4.59 23.98 4.64
N LYS A 588 5.68 23.44 5.20
CA LYS A 588 5.66 22.46 6.30
C LYS A 588 4.73 22.86 7.46
N ASP A 589 4.73 24.15 7.81
CA ASP A 589 3.95 24.69 8.94
C ASP A 589 2.46 24.90 8.60
N ARG A 590 2.07 24.80 7.32
CA ARG A 590 0.70 24.97 6.82
C ARG A 590 0.08 23.68 6.28
N LEU A 591 0.85 22.59 6.16
CA LEU A 591 0.34 21.32 5.64
C LEU A 591 -0.84 20.77 6.45
N ALA A 592 -0.83 20.95 7.77
CA ALA A 592 -1.94 20.52 8.64
C ALA A 592 -3.27 21.16 8.25
N SER A 593 -3.27 22.47 7.98
CA SER A 593 -4.48 23.20 7.57
C SER A 593 -4.86 22.87 6.12
N THR A 594 -3.88 22.66 5.24
CA THR A 594 -4.11 22.25 3.85
C THR A 594 -4.70 20.84 3.74
N CYS A 595 -4.16 19.86 4.46
CA CYS A 595 -4.68 18.48 4.48
C CYS A 595 -6.04 18.39 5.19
N GLY A 596 -6.24 19.20 6.23
CA GLY A 596 -7.53 19.33 6.92
C GLY A 596 -8.56 20.16 6.14
N ALA A 597 -8.15 20.82 5.06
CA ALA A 597 -9.06 21.63 4.25
C ALA A 597 -10.21 20.75 3.72
N LYS A 598 -11.42 21.33 3.67
CA LYS A 598 -12.65 20.65 3.24
C LYS A 598 -13.00 19.39 4.04
N LYS A 599 -12.44 19.22 5.25
CA LYS A 599 -12.69 18.09 6.17
C LYS A 599 -12.31 16.72 5.59
N CYS A 600 -11.38 16.65 4.62
CA CYS A 600 -10.90 15.38 4.08
C CYS A 600 -10.04 14.61 5.11
N HIS A 601 -9.14 15.31 5.80
CA HIS A 601 -8.34 14.75 6.90
C HIS A 601 -8.52 15.58 8.18
N PRO A 602 -9.65 15.46 8.89
CA PRO A 602 -9.97 16.29 10.05
C PRO A 602 -8.97 16.13 11.21
N TYR A 603 -8.23 15.02 11.22
CA TYR A 603 -7.21 14.70 12.20
C TYR A 603 -5.83 15.32 11.91
N ALA A 604 -5.63 15.92 10.72
CA ALA A 604 -4.34 16.48 10.29
C ALA A 604 -3.88 17.69 11.11
N SER A 605 -4.80 18.39 11.77
CA SER A 605 -4.52 19.51 12.68
C SER A 605 -4.09 19.06 14.09
N SER A 606 -4.19 17.77 14.40
CA SER A 606 -3.77 17.24 15.69
C SER A 606 -2.24 17.15 15.77
N PRO A 607 -1.60 17.66 16.84
CA PRO A 607 -0.16 17.52 17.07
C PRO A 607 0.32 16.07 17.08
N PHE A 608 -0.54 15.14 17.51
CA PHE A 608 -0.26 13.70 17.53
C PHE A 608 -0.14 13.06 16.14
N ASN A 609 -0.59 13.78 15.09
CA ASN A 609 -0.55 13.33 13.69
C ASN A 609 0.45 14.13 12.85
N ALA A 610 1.44 14.80 13.47
CA ALA A 610 2.48 15.52 12.73
C ALA A 610 3.26 14.63 11.73
N GLY A 611 3.39 13.33 12.01
CA GLY A 611 3.99 12.38 11.05
C GLY A 611 3.15 12.18 9.78
N PHE A 612 1.83 12.34 9.85
CA PHE A 612 0.94 12.30 8.68
C PHE A 612 1.20 13.50 7.77
N THR A 613 1.26 14.71 8.32
CA THR A 613 1.52 15.94 7.55
C THR A 613 2.99 16.06 7.11
N GLY A 614 3.91 15.38 7.80
CA GLY A 614 5.31 15.24 7.40
C GLY A 614 5.57 14.20 6.31
N THR A 615 4.56 13.45 5.88
CA THR A 615 4.72 12.45 4.82
C THR A 615 4.91 13.14 3.46
N ASP A 616 6.02 12.84 2.78
CA ASP A 616 6.33 13.43 1.48
C ASP A 616 5.44 12.88 0.37
N MET A 617 4.50 13.71 -0.09
CA MET A 617 3.56 13.39 -1.17
C MET A 617 4.22 13.29 -2.55
N HIS A 618 5.45 13.79 -2.71
CA HIS A 618 6.21 13.73 -3.96
C HIS A 618 7.47 12.85 -3.85
N THR A 619 7.43 11.83 -2.98
CA THR A 619 8.56 10.91 -2.81
C THR A 619 8.97 10.24 -4.13
N LEU A 620 10.27 10.19 -4.38
CA LEU A 620 10.86 9.54 -5.54
C LEU A 620 10.91 8.02 -5.41
N ASP A 621 10.74 7.47 -4.21
CA ASP A 621 10.83 6.02 -3.94
C ASP A 621 9.76 5.20 -4.67
N LEU A 622 8.66 5.84 -5.07
CA LEU A 622 7.51 5.23 -5.72
C LEU A 622 7.56 5.36 -7.25
N VAL A 623 8.46 6.18 -7.81
CA VAL A 623 8.58 6.37 -9.27
C VAL A 623 9.40 5.20 -9.85
N SER A 624 8.93 4.62 -10.97
CA SER A 624 9.59 3.46 -11.60
C SER A 624 11.02 3.80 -12.04
N SER A 625 11.93 2.83 -11.89
CA SER A 625 13.36 2.93 -12.24
C SER A 625 13.62 3.27 -13.70
N ASP A 626 12.61 3.08 -14.56
CA ASP A 626 12.67 3.22 -16.00
C ASP A 626 12.71 4.72 -16.41
N VAL A 627 12.33 5.61 -15.49
CA VAL A 627 12.52 7.06 -15.61
C VAL A 627 13.90 7.39 -15.04
N ALA A 628 14.95 7.12 -15.82
CA ALA A 628 16.33 7.36 -15.43
C ALA A 628 16.58 8.86 -15.16
N ILE A 629 16.53 9.26 -13.90
CA ILE A 629 17.37 10.32 -13.36
C ILE A 629 18.58 9.61 -12.76
N ALA A 630 19.78 10.08 -13.13
CA ALA A 630 21.07 9.59 -12.65
C ALA A 630 21.07 9.26 -11.14
N PRO A 631 21.86 8.26 -10.70
CA PRO A 631 21.65 7.57 -9.43
C PRO A 631 21.72 8.54 -8.25
N ILE A 632 20.69 8.50 -7.40
CA ILE A 632 20.66 9.20 -6.11
C ILE A 632 21.85 8.75 -5.27
N ASP A 633 22.87 9.61 -5.20
CA ASP A 633 24.05 9.48 -4.36
C ASP A 633 23.73 9.70 -2.87
N GLY A 634 24.42 8.96 -2.00
CA GLY A 634 24.66 9.30 -0.59
C GLY A 634 23.58 8.97 0.45
N ALA A 635 22.28 9.13 0.17
CA ALA A 635 21.24 8.96 1.20
C ALA A 635 20.92 7.49 1.55
N ARG A 636 21.30 6.54 0.69
CA ARG A 636 20.95 5.10 0.75
C ARG A 636 21.53 4.36 1.97
N PHE A 637 22.58 4.90 2.58
CA PHE A 637 23.30 4.35 3.73
C PHE A 637 23.48 5.37 4.85
N SER A 638 22.56 6.33 5.03
CA SER A 638 22.71 7.36 6.07
C SER A 638 22.62 6.82 7.50
N SER A 639 21.91 5.71 7.71
CA SER A 639 21.79 5.08 9.02
C SER A 639 23.04 4.24 9.37
N ASN A 640 23.65 4.53 10.51
CA ASN A 640 24.76 3.75 11.07
C ASN A 640 24.42 2.26 11.18
N TRP A 641 23.17 1.91 11.46
CA TRP A 641 22.71 0.52 11.53
C TRP A 641 22.79 -0.21 10.19
N VAL A 642 22.47 0.46 9.08
CA VAL A 642 22.54 -0.14 7.73
C VAL A 642 24.00 -0.30 7.29
N ARG A 643 24.88 0.65 7.66
CA ARG A 643 26.33 0.56 7.42
C ARG A 643 26.94 -0.64 8.17
N TRP A 644 26.65 -0.77 9.47
CA TRP A 644 27.07 -1.93 10.25
C TRP A 644 26.46 -3.23 9.73
N GLY A 645 25.19 -3.20 9.33
CA GLY A 645 24.52 -4.33 8.67
C GLY A 645 25.23 -4.76 7.39
N ALA A 646 25.71 -3.84 6.57
CA ALA A 646 26.44 -4.14 5.33
C ALA A 646 27.79 -4.83 5.62
N VAL A 647 28.52 -4.37 6.64
CA VAL A 647 29.76 -5.03 7.10
C VAL A 647 29.48 -6.46 7.57
N LEU A 648 28.43 -6.64 8.38
CA LEU A 648 28.01 -7.96 8.87
C LEU A 648 27.52 -8.87 7.73
N LEU A 649 26.83 -8.32 6.74
CA LEU A 649 26.41 -9.06 5.55
C LEU A 649 27.63 -9.54 4.76
N PHE A 650 28.62 -8.68 4.55
CA PHE A 650 29.86 -9.05 3.87
C PHE A 650 30.60 -10.19 4.60
N LEU A 651 30.72 -10.09 5.93
CA LEU A 651 31.28 -11.17 6.75
C LEU A 651 30.46 -12.48 6.64
N SER A 652 29.13 -12.39 6.64
CA SER A 652 28.25 -13.55 6.49
C SER A 652 28.42 -14.24 5.12
N LEU A 653 28.60 -13.46 4.05
CA LEU A 653 28.84 -13.96 2.70
C LEU A 653 30.19 -14.66 2.60
N ILE A 654 31.25 -14.10 3.19
CA ILE A 654 32.57 -14.75 3.25
C ILE A 654 32.47 -16.10 3.96
N MET A 655 31.79 -16.15 5.11
CA MET A 655 31.60 -17.39 5.85
C MET A 655 30.77 -18.43 5.07
N ALA A 656 29.72 -17.99 4.37
CA ALA A 656 28.88 -18.86 3.56
C ALA A 656 29.62 -19.40 2.33
N ILE A 657 30.32 -18.54 1.58
CA ILE A 657 31.13 -18.93 0.41
C ILE A 657 32.27 -19.85 0.85
N GLY A 658 32.96 -19.52 1.94
CA GLY A 658 34.01 -20.38 2.50
C GLY A 658 33.46 -21.76 2.91
N SER A 659 32.28 -21.80 3.51
CA SER A 659 31.60 -23.07 3.86
C SER A 659 31.22 -23.86 2.60
N LEU A 660 30.71 -23.20 1.57
CA LEU A 660 30.31 -23.82 0.31
C LEU A 660 31.53 -24.37 -0.45
N PHE A 661 32.58 -23.58 -0.58
CA PHE A 661 33.86 -23.95 -1.18
C PHE A 661 34.46 -25.17 -0.47
N TRP A 662 34.40 -25.20 0.86
CA TRP A 662 34.86 -26.34 1.64
C TRP A 662 34.00 -27.60 1.46
N ILE A 663 32.67 -27.46 1.40
CA ILE A 663 31.76 -28.59 1.12
C ILE A 663 32.04 -29.18 -0.27
N LEU A 664 32.30 -28.33 -1.26
CA LEU A 664 32.55 -28.72 -2.64
C LEU A 664 33.95 -29.31 -2.87
N LEU A 665 34.99 -28.77 -2.20
CA LEU A 665 36.40 -29.13 -2.48
C LEU A 665 37.06 -30.02 -1.42
N ALA A 666 36.69 -29.91 -0.14
CA ALA A 666 37.37 -30.62 0.96
C ALA A 666 36.72 -31.97 1.34
N GLY A 667 36.15 -32.65 0.35
CA GLY A 667 35.33 -33.86 0.48
C GLY A 667 35.66 -34.81 1.64
N LYS A 668 34.65 -35.09 2.46
CA LYS A 668 34.49 -36.21 3.44
C LYS A 668 35.60 -36.52 4.47
N LYS A 669 36.81 -35.94 4.42
CA LYS A 669 37.93 -36.30 5.31
C LYS A 669 38.44 -35.19 6.24
N GLY A 670 38.11 -33.91 6.03
CA GLY A 670 38.58 -32.81 6.89
C GLY A 670 37.92 -32.76 8.28
N LYS A 671 38.71 -32.64 9.36
CA LYS A 671 38.21 -32.28 10.69
C LYS A 671 37.67 -30.85 10.64
N ILE A 672 36.43 -30.64 11.07
CA ILE A 672 35.88 -29.30 11.27
C ILE A 672 36.61 -28.69 12.47
N TRP A 673 37.37 -27.61 12.26
CA TRP A 673 37.84 -26.75 13.32
C TRP A 673 36.84 -25.57 13.40
N PRO A 674 35.89 -25.57 14.35
CA PRO A 674 35.03 -24.42 14.52
C PRO A 674 35.89 -23.26 15.04
N ALA A 675 36.21 -22.30 14.16
CA ALA A 675 37.01 -21.13 14.50
C ALA A 675 36.41 -20.31 15.67
N LEU A 676 35.08 -20.38 15.86
CA LEU A 676 34.37 -19.73 16.96
C LEU A 676 33.28 -20.65 17.55
N GLY A 677 33.51 -21.14 18.77
CA GLY A 677 32.46 -21.53 19.72
C GLY A 677 31.54 -22.71 19.39
N GLY A 678 31.71 -23.43 18.27
CA GLY A 678 30.79 -24.48 17.82
C GLY A 678 30.51 -25.58 18.86
N ASN A 679 31.55 -26.10 19.51
CA ASN A 679 31.41 -27.17 20.51
C ASN A 679 30.80 -26.65 21.82
N SER A 680 31.14 -25.44 22.25
CA SER A 680 30.59 -24.81 23.46
C SER A 680 29.13 -24.40 23.29
N PHE A 681 28.74 -23.95 22.09
CA PHE A 681 27.35 -23.65 21.73
C PHE A 681 26.50 -24.92 21.67
N GLN A 682 26.97 -25.98 21.02
CA GLN A 682 26.27 -27.27 20.99
C GLN A 682 26.08 -27.84 22.40
N LYS A 683 27.11 -27.78 23.26
CA LYS A 683 27.05 -28.31 24.62
C LYS A 683 26.17 -27.46 25.55
N ARG A 684 26.27 -26.13 25.53
CA ARG A 684 25.53 -25.23 26.45
C ARG A 684 24.11 -24.90 25.98
N MET A 685 23.89 -24.65 24.69
CA MET A 685 22.60 -24.19 24.15
C MET A 685 21.74 -25.33 23.60
N LEU A 686 22.36 -26.35 23.01
CA LEU A 686 21.63 -27.50 22.46
C LEU A 686 21.63 -28.72 23.40
N LYS A 687 22.34 -28.65 24.55
CA LYS A 687 22.58 -29.78 25.47
C LYS A 687 23.12 -31.03 24.74
N ARG A 688 23.88 -30.84 23.65
CA ARG A 688 24.43 -31.92 22.82
C ARG A 688 25.88 -32.20 23.21
N GLU A 689 26.21 -33.45 23.51
CA GLU A 689 27.62 -33.86 23.58
C GLU A 689 28.20 -34.03 22.17
N PRO A 690 29.43 -33.55 21.91
CA PRO A 690 30.07 -33.77 20.61
C PRO A 690 30.29 -35.28 20.42
N LYS A 691 29.79 -35.84 19.31
CA LYS A 691 30.06 -37.25 18.94
C LYS A 691 31.57 -37.49 18.93
N LYS A 692 32.09 -38.23 19.92
CA LYS A 692 33.49 -38.71 19.90
C LYS A 692 33.65 -39.54 18.62
N ARG A 693 34.41 -39.05 17.64
CA ARG A 693 34.90 -39.89 16.53
C ARG A 693 35.75 -40.99 17.17
N SER A 694 35.27 -42.24 17.18
CA SER A 694 36.13 -43.37 17.52
C SER A 694 37.31 -43.34 16.56
N LYS A 695 38.53 -43.12 17.05
CA LYS A 695 39.74 -43.24 16.24
C LYS A 695 39.88 -44.71 15.85
N GLN A 696 39.40 -45.09 14.66
CA GLN A 696 39.81 -46.34 14.03
C GLN A 696 41.25 -46.15 13.55
N ARG A 697 42.23 -46.57 14.37
CA ARG A 697 43.55 -46.96 13.86
C ARG A 697 43.31 -48.23 13.05
N VAL A 698 43.33 -48.13 11.73
CA VAL A 698 43.44 -49.30 10.86
C VAL A 698 44.86 -49.81 11.03
N LYS A 699 45.07 -50.81 11.88
CA LYS A 699 46.27 -51.65 11.76
C LYS A 699 46.07 -52.46 10.49
N LYS A 700 46.85 -52.13 9.46
CA LYS A 700 47.02 -52.96 8.27
C LYS A 700 47.56 -54.30 8.79
N LYS A 701 46.77 -55.37 8.70
CA LYS A 701 47.32 -56.73 8.73
C LYS A 701 48.15 -56.82 7.45
N THR A 702 49.46 -56.89 7.61
CA THR A 702 50.34 -57.46 6.59
C THR A 702 50.16 -58.97 6.72
N ASP A 703 49.67 -59.58 5.64
CA ASP A 703 49.86 -60.99 5.42
C ASP A 703 51.32 -61.15 4.96
N ASP A 704 52.13 -61.70 5.85
CA ASP A 704 53.27 -62.62 5.63
C ASP A 704 53.90 -62.94 6.99
#